data_AF-A0A2R6C5S7-F1
#
_entry.id   AF-A0A2R6C5S7-F1
#
_cell.length_a   1.000
_cell.length_b   1.000
_cell.length_c   1.000
_cell.angle_alpha   90.00
_cell.angle_beta   90.00
_cell.angle_gamma   90.00
#
_symmetry.space_group_name_H-M   'P 1'
#
loop_
_entity.id
_entity.type
_entity.pdbx_description
1 polymer ?
#
loop_
_entity_poly.entity_id
_entity_poly.type
_entity_poly.pdbx_seq_one_letter_code
_entity_poly.pdbx_strand_id
1 'polypeptide(L)'
;LARPARRVSAGYFGLFIAFLAVVTLWNGVYSPLAGLLRALFFEFPYLQIIRTTAAALSFLVPFLISSLVGFGIFCALVSVKKRGWRIFGVIMIAVIVVAYGYPMLSGNGLVSSGVPAPQPRMGTAAPYLGVASTINSDGNLSTVVVSPPAAPEVSTESYYGLDIYYHLLNDKNIIDGGYLSSAGAGNLYWDFYNWLTAVHAPVTAYQQEINISSSNPIWKYINFTPGYVASNVVFFYRNGTVIPSWLETYAPSHSPPYLLFWVKLPGVAAGSSMDVYVGVAGEGTNYYGEYHGLVGEAPQLSPTYGEYDSGANVFNFYDDFAGTSLNAKLWNVSSATGYTVNNGLTVNPGGSVTSYARFSQGVFETYGNITPGNPSASWGGTGGFGLAANGCFVQISDDPANGSILDLSSGVPGSSVWPHWMDRGGVGVWSIIVPSPTSTVIYGQFNYSNTVSARGNPAGAYVFTNPLPIAFTPGGSRGLPIGPFYWVRVRSLPPGGIMPQTLFGSLNNASRVQNLTMPQGVSRIERITISNEPYALKLLQILNAKYLVVEGDAVSYRYGTPYYNLSRILAGVSDLNLKIIYRYGNVSLYEVSGSPGLFYSPSRVYLANSSQIPDVLEQSWYNASDDAVLTPVSAFGNSTPQQLGAMEWAESNAARADILTLDGNPGAGFHLLVNASHPFVLVFSQEYDPGWVAEVNGVPVPRQDHFVVYGYANGWLVNSTGILRIYVYYAPQLALEKLYAISFAISVVILGASALFLKKRLFT
;
A
#
# COMPACT_ATOMS: atom_id res chain seq x y z
N LEU A 1 -13.05 66.24 -50.45
CA LEU A 1 -12.52 65.18 -51.34
C LEU A 1 -11.28 64.56 -50.73
N ALA A 2 -11.36 63.26 -50.43
CA ALA A 2 -10.30 62.27 -50.30
C ALA A 2 -8.96 62.63 -49.61
N ARG A 3 -8.80 62.19 -48.36
CA ARG A 3 -7.60 61.41 -47.99
C ARG A 3 -8.04 60.12 -47.30
N PRO A 4 -7.69 58.94 -47.84
CA PRO A 4 -7.96 57.68 -47.16
C PRO A 4 -7.02 57.60 -45.96
N ALA A 5 -7.55 57.42 -44.76
CA ALA A 5 -6.75 56.96 -43.62
C ALA A 5 -6.32 55.50 -43.89
N ARG A 6 -5.39 55.31 -44.83
CA ARG A 6 -4.54 54.13 -44.93
C ARG A 6 -3.54 54.25 -43.79
N ARG A 7 -3.93 53.72 -42.64
CA ARG A 7 -3.05 53.09 -41.66
C ARG A 7 -4.03 52.41 -40.70
N VAL A 8 -4.30 51.14 -40.96
CA VAL A 8 -4.46 50.21 -39.83
C VAL A 8 -3.19 50.44 -39.04
N SER A 9 -3.28 51.25 -37.98
CA SER A 9 -2.11 51.66 -37.20
C SER A 9 -1.37 50.40 -36.77
N ALA A 10 -0.04 50.44 -36.71
CA ALA A 10 0.78 49.34 -36.24
C ALA A 10 0.29 48.77 -34.89
N GLY A 11 -0.45 49.57 -34.09
CA GLY A 11 -1.12 49.13 -32.88
C GLY A 11 -2.23 48.09 -33.09
N TYR A 12 -3.02 48.13 -34.18
CA TYR A 12 -4.06 47.13 -34.45
C TYR A 12 -3.47 45.79 -34.91
N PHE A 13 -2.38 45.82 -35.68
CA PHE A 13 -1.64 44.60 -36.03
C PHE A 13 -0.92 44.04 -34.79
N GLY A 14 -0.36 44.91 -33.93
CA GLY A 14 0.21 44.50 -32.64
C GLY A 14 -0.81 43.85 -31.70
N LEU A 15 -2.04 44.38 -31.61
CA LEU A 15 -3.14 43.77 -30.85
C LEU A 15 -3.58 42.42 -31.41
N PHE A 16 -3.60 42.27 -32.73
CA PHE A 16 -3.91 41.00 -33.39
C PHE A 16 -2.81 39.95 -33.20
N ILE A 17 -1.53 40.35 -33.28
CA ILE A 17 -0.38 39.48 -32.98
C ILE A 17 -0.35 39.10 -31.50
N ALA A 18 -0.65 40.04 -30.59
CA ALA A 18 -0.80 39.75 -29.16
C ALA A 18 -1.97 38.78 -28.91
N PHE A 19 -3.10 38.95 -29.59
CA PHE A 19 -4.23 38.02 -29.55
C PHE A 19 -3.85 36.62 -30.04
N LEU A 20 -3.17 36.52 -31.19
CA LEU A 20 -2.66 35.25 -31.73
C LEU A 20 -1.65 34.60 -30.78
N ALA A 21 -0.75 35.37 -30.17
CA ALA A 21 0.20 34.88 -29.18
C ALA A 21 -0.52 34.32 -27.95
N VAL A 22 -1.51 35.03 -27.42
CA VAL A 22 -2.34 34.58 -26.28
C VAL A 22 -3.12 33.31 -26.62
N VAL A 23 -3.75 33.22 -27.80
CA VAL A 23 -4.47 32.01 -28.26
C VAL A 23 -3.52 30.83 -28.49
N THR A 24 -2.30 31.08 -28.94
CA THR A 24 -1.28 30.03 -29.15
C THR A 24 -0.71 29.53 -27.81
N LEU A 25 -0.55 30.43 -26.83
CA LEU A 25 -0.17 30.10 -25.45
C LEU A 25 -1.29 29.36 -24.68
N TRP A 26 -2.56 29.56 -25.08
CA TRP A 26 -3.75 28.96 -24.48
C TRP A 26 -3.92 27.46 -24.78
N ASN A 27 -3.64 26.98 -26.00
CA ASN A 27 -3.91 25.60 -26.44
C ASN A 27 -2.71 24.88 -27.09
N GLY A 28 -1.53 25.51 -27.15
CA GLY A 28 -0.39 25.02 -27.92
C GLY A 28 0.36 23.85 -27.26
N VAL A 29 -0.12 22.62 -27.40
CA VAL A 29 0.70 21.40 -27.16
C VAL A 29 1.11 20.73 -28.46
N TYR A 30 0.66 21.26 -29.59
CA TYR A 30 0.97 20.73 -30.91
C TYR A 30 2.10 21.52 -31.57
N SER A 31 2.83 20.79 -32.43
CA SER A 31 3.89 21.35 -33.29
C SER A 31 3.39 22.60 -34.04
N PRO A 32 4.23 23.64 -34.24
CA PRO A 32 5.70 23.63 -34.07
C PRO A 32 6.26 24.18 -32.75
N LEU A 33 5.46 24.80 -31.89
CA LEU A 33 5.96 25.49 -30.68
C LEU A 33 5.94 24.66 -29.39
N ALA A 34 5.42 23.42 -29.45
CA ALA A 34 5.27 22.55 -28.28
C ALA A 34 6.55 22.33 -27.46
N GLY A 35 7.70 22.19 -28.13
CA GLY A 35 9.00 22.00 -27.44
C GLY A 35 9.46 23.24 -26.66
N LEU A 36 9.28 24.42 -27.24
CA LEU A 36 9.60 25.70 -26.61
C LEU A 36 8.65 25.98 -25.42
N LEU A 37 7.36 25.73 -25.60
CA LEU A 37 6.35 25.91 -24.55
C LEU A 37 6.56 24.94 -23.40
N ARG A 38 6.90 23.68 -23.68
CA ARG A 38 7.26 22.69 -22.67
C ARG A 38 8.48 23.14 -21.86
N ALA A 39 9.54 23.64 -22.51
CA ALA A 39 10.73 24.16 -21.81
C ALA A 39 10.39 25.36 -20.92
N LEU A 40 9.61 26.33 -21.42
CA LEU A 40 9.13 27.48 -20.65
C LEU A 40 8.29 27.06 -19.44
N PHE A 41 7.44 26.04 -19.56
CA PHE A 41 6.62 25.53 -18.46
C PHE A 41 7.40 24.72 -17.41
N PHE A 42 8.54 24.15 -17.76
CA PHE A 42 9.45 23.50 -16.81
C PHE A 42 10.28 24.54 -16.04
N GLU A 43 10.78 25.57 -16.72
CA GLU A 43 11.57 26.65 -16.11
C GLU A 43 10.71 27.64 -15.31
N PHE A 44 9.46 27.84 -15.74
CA PHE A 44 8.51 28.73 -15.10
C PHE A 44 7.17 28.02 -14.84
N PRO A 45 7.11 27.15 -13.80
CA PRO A 45 5.92 26.32 -13.51
C PRO A 45 4.63 27.13 -13.33
N TYR A 46 4.71 28.37 -12.87
CA TYR A 46 3.56 29.27 -12.71
C TYR A 46 2.88 29.64 -14.04
N LEU A 47 3.55 29.50 -15.19
CA LEU A 47 2.94 29.71 -16.51
C LEU A 47 2.01 28.54 -16.92
N GLN A 48 2.12 27.37 -16.28
CA GLN A 48 1.22 26.23 -16.53
C GLN A 48 -0.23 26.54 -16.18
N ILE A 49 -0.46 27.51 -15.28
CA ILE A 49 -1.80 27.96 -14.85
C ILE A 49 -2.62 28.59 -15.98
N ILE A 50 -1.95 29.07 -17.03
CA ILE A 50 -2.60 29.67 -18.22
C ILE A 50 -3.15 28.57 -19.16
N ARG A 51 -2.73 27.31 -18.97
CA ARG A 51 -3.03 26.17 -19.84
C ARG A 51 -4.36 25.49 -19.50
N THR A 52 -4.79 25.49 -18.25
CA THR A 52 -5.99 24.76 -17.81
C THR A 52 -7.20 25.69 -17.76
N THR A 53 -8.30 25.25 -18.38
CA THR A 53 -9.58 25.99 -18.44
C THR A 53 -10.33 26.06 -17.10
N ALA A 54 -9.80 25.46 -16.02
CA ALA A 54 -10.52 25.31 -14.76
C ALA A 54 -10.42 26.55 -13.87
N ALA A 55 -11.60 27.17 -13.68
CA ALA A 55 -11.99 28.25 -12.74
C ALA A 55 -11.26 29.61 -12.83
N ALA A 56 -9.97 29.63 -13.13
CA ALA A 56 -9.11 30.78 -12.94
C ALA A 56 -9.48 32.02 -13.77
N LEU A 57 -9.76 31.79 -15.06
CA LEU A 57 -9.96 32.84 -16.06
C LEU A 57 -11.15 32.54 -16.98
N SER A 58 -11.94 31.52 -16.64
CA SER A 58 -13.00 30.94 -17.48
C SER A 58 -14.14 31.91 -17.77
N PHE A 59 -14.38 32.92 -16.93
CA PHE A 59 -15.35 33.98 -17.21
C PHE A 59 -14.69 35.24 -17.77
N LEU A 60 -13.50 35.59 -17.27
CA LEU A 60 -12.81 36.84 -17.57
C LEU A 60 -12.35 36.88 -19.03
N VAL A 61 -11.84 35.75 -19.54
CA VAL A 61 -11.24 35.71 -20.87
C VAL A 61 -12.25 35.47 -21.98
N PRO A 62 -13.27 34.60 -21.87
CA PRO A 62 -14.38 34.62 -22.82
C PRO A 62 -15.07 35.99 -22.88
N PHE A 63 -15.16 36.71 -21.77
CA PHE A 63 -15.67 38.08 -21.76
C PHE A 63 -14.75 39.07 -22.49
N LEU A 64 -13.43 39.04 -22.24
CA LEU A 64 -12.43 39.83 -22.97
C LEU A 64 -12.40 39.52 -24.47
N ILE A 65 -12.37 38.23 -24.83
CA ILE A 65 -12.37 37.76 -26.22
C ILE A 65 -13.68 38.18 -26.90
N SER A 66 -14.84 37.96 -26.26
CA SER A 66 -16.13 38.38 -26.82
C SER A 66 -16.19 39.89 -27.04
N SER A 67 -15.62 40.67 -26.12
CA SER A 67 -15.54 42.13 -26.24
C SER A 67 -14.60 42.57 -27.37
N LEU A 68 -13.41 41.97 -27.49
CA LEU A 68 -12.43 42.28 -28.54
C LEU A 68 -12.88 41.81 -29.92
N VAL A 69 -13.46 40.62 -30.01
CA VAL A 69 -14.04 40.07 -31.25
C VAL A 69 -15.25 40.90 -31.66
N GLY A 70 -16.14 41.23 -30.73
CA GLY A 70 -17.28 42.11 -30.99
C GLY A 70 -16.84 43.50 -31.48
N PHE A 71 -15.83 44.09 -30.86
CA PHE A 71 -15.25 45.36 -31.29
C PHE A 71 -14.54 45.27 -32.65
N GLY A 72 -13.82 44.18 -32.91
CA GLY A 72 -13.18 43.90 -34.20
C GLY A 72 -14.19 43.76 -35.33
N ILE A 73 -15.26 43.00 -35.10
CA ILE A 73 -16.41 42.87 -36.01
C ILE A 73 -17.04 44.23 -36.28
N PHE A 74 -17.31 45.03 -35.24
CA PHE A 74 -17.84 46.38 -35.40
C PHE A 74 -16.94 47.26 -36.27
N CYS A 75 -15.63 47.26 -36.02
CA CYS A 75 -14.67 48.04 -36.81
C CYS A 75 -14.60 47.57 -38.27
N ALA A 76 -14.67 46.26 -38.53
CA ALA A 76 -14.70 45.70 -39.87
C ALA A 76 -15.97 46.14 -40.63
N LEU A 77 -17.14 46.02 -40.01
CA LEU A 77 -18.43 46.38 -40.62
C LEU A 77 -18.56 47.89 -40.91
N VAL A 78 -18.07 48.74 -40.01
CA VAL A 78 -18.08 50.20 -40.20
C VAL A 78 -17.11 50.64 -41.31
N SER A 79 -15.99 49.94 -41.48
CA SER A 79 -14.96 50.27 -42.48
C SER A 79 -15.38 49.93 -43.93
N VAL A 80 -16.35 49.04 -44.12
CA VAL A 80 -16.89 48.69 -45.45
C VAL A 80 -17.87 49.78 -45.90
N LYS A 81 -17.65 50.43 -47.04
CA LYS A 81 -18.48 51.58 -47.48
C LYS A 81 -19.74 51.21 -48.26
N LYS A 82 -19.76 50.04 -48.92
CA LYS A 82 -20.89 49.60 -49.77
C LYS A 82 -21.92 48.81 -48.95
N ARG A 83 -23.19 49.21 -49.02
CA ARG A 83 -24.31 48.58 -48.28
C ARG A 83 -24.42 47.08 -48.53
N GLY A 84 -24.26 46.62 -49.77
CA GLY A 84 -24.30 45.20 -50.11
C GLY A 84 -23.19 44.37 -49.44
N TRP A 85 -21.97 44.90 -49.36
CA TRP A 85 -20.84 44.22 -48.70
C TRP A 85 -20.97 44.20 -47.17
N ARG A 86 -21.65 45.19 -46.57
CA ARG A 86 -21.99 45.14 -45.14
C ARG A 86 -22.99 44.03 -44.83
N ILE A 87 -24.03 43.90 -45.65
CA ILE A 87 -25.05 42.85 -45.50
C ILE A 87 -24.38 41.47 -45.66
N PHE A 88 -23.53 41.31 -46.67
CA PHE A 88 -22.76 40.08 -46.87
C PHE A 88 -21.88 39.74 -45.65
N GLY A 89 -21.17 40.73 -45.09
CA GLY A 89 -20.36 40.55 -43.89
C GLY A 89 -21.18 40.09 -42.67
N VAL A 90 -22.36 40.67 -42.45
CA VAL A 90 -23.27 40.25 -41.36
C VAL A 90 -23.73 38.80 -41.54
N ILE A 91 -24.07 38.40 -42.76
CA ILE A 91 -24.49 37.03 -43.09
C ILE A 91 -23.34 36.04 -42.83
N MET A 92 -22.11 36.37 -43.26
CA MET A 92 -20.94 35.52 -43.00
C MET A 92 -20.65 35.35 -41.51
N ILE A 93 -20.79 36.41 -40.71
CA ILE A 93 -20.64 36.32 -39.25
C ILE A 93 -21.71 35.39 -38.65
N ALA A 94 -22.97 35.51 -39.07
CA ALA A 94 -24.04 34.62 -38.62
C ALA A 94 -23.76 33.15 -38.97
N VAL A 95 -23.25 32.88 -40.18
CA VAL A 95 -22.85 31.53 -40.61
C VAL A 95 -21.70 30.99 -39.76
N ILE A 96 -20.69 31.80 -39.45
CA ILE A 96 -19.57 31.40 -38.60
C ILE A 96 -20.05 31.07 -37.18
N VAL A 97 -20.95 31.88 -36.61
CA VAL A 97 -21.53 31.64 -35.28
C VAL A 97 -22.33 30.34 -35.25
N VAL A 98 -23.18 30.09 -36.26
CA VAL A 98 -23.97 28.85 -36.36
C VAL A 98 -23.06 27.63 -36.59
N ALA A 99 -22.03 27.75 -37.43
CA ALA A 99 -21.08 26.67 -37.67
C ALA A 99 -20.23 26.34 -36.42
N TYR A 100 -19.81 27.35 -35.67
CA TYR A 100 -19.10 27.17 -34.40
C TYR A 100 -20.02 26.57 -33.32
N GLY A 101 -21.29 26.99 -33.28
CA GLY A 101 -22.30 26.46 -32.37
C GLY A 101 -22.86 25.09 -32.79
N TYR A 102 -22.57 24.60 -34.00
CA TYR A 102 -23.16 23.39 -34.56
C TYR A 102 -23.00 22.15 -33.66
N PRO A 103 -21.87 21.86 -33.00
CA PRO A 103 -21.76 20.71 -32.09
C PRO A 103 -22.76 20.76 -30.92
N MET A 104 -23.05 21.96 -30.41
CA MET A 104 -24.03 22.19 -29.34
C MET A 104 -25.47 22.17 -29.89
N LEU A 105 -25.72 22.80 -31.04
CA LEU A 105 -27.03 22.86 -31.70
C LEU A 105 -27.49 21.52 -32.29
N SER A 106 -26.54 20.64 -32.64
CA SER A 106 -26.81 19.31 -33.21
C SER A 106 -26.95 18.21 -32.16
N GLY A 107 -26.79 18.53 -30.86
CA GLY A 107 -26.78 17.54 -29.79
C GLY A 107 -25.56 16.62 -29.76
N ASN A 108 -24.59 16.78 -30.68
CA ASN A 108 -23.36 15.99 -30.70
C ASN A 108 -22.43 16.28 -29.51
N GLY A 109 -22.59 17.43 -28.84
CA GLY A 109 -21.93 17.70 -27.56
C GLY A 109 -22.43 16.87 -26.38
N LEU A 110 -23.52 16.11 -26.57
CA LEU A 110 -24.13 15.26 -25.55
C LEU A 110 -23.69 13.79 -25.68
N VAL A 111 -22.95 13.39 -26.72
CA VAL A 111 -22.61 11.97 -26.96
C VAL A 111 -21.17 11.70 -26.58
N SER A 112 -20.97 11.06 -25.42
CA SER A 112 -19.68 10.50 -25.03
C SER A 112 -19.43 9.16 -25.70
N SER A 113 -18.30 9.02 -26.38
CA SER A 113 -17.77 7.74 -26.86
C SER A 113 -16.73 7.12 -25.92
N GLY A 114 -16.64 7.62 -24.67
CA GLY A 114 -15.68 7.15 -23.67
C GLY A 114 -16.15 5.90 -22.93
N VAL A 115 -15.23 4.96 -22.69
CA VAL A 115 -15.48 3.69 -22.00
C VAL A 115 -15.38 3.88 -20.46
N PRO A 116 -16.43 3.61 -19.65
CA PRO A 116 -16.37 3.79 -18.20
C PRO A 116 -15.83 2.55 -17.46
N ALA A 117 -15.13 2.79 -16.34
CA ALA A 117 -14.82 1.81 -15.29
C ALA A 117 -16.07 1.54 -14.41
N PRO A 118 -16.00 0.77 -13.29
CA PRO A 118 -17.12 0.61 -12.37
C PRO A 118 -17.75 1.95 -11.98
N GLN A 119 -19.08 2.02 -11.96
CA GLN A 119 -19.80 3.20 -11.48
C GLN A 119 -21.03 2.80 -10.65
N PRO A 120 -21.33 3.55 -9.57
CA PRO A 120 -22.60 3.42 -8.84
C PRO A 120 -23.79 3.59 -9.78
N ARG A 121 -24.76 2.66 -9.76
CA ARG A 121 -26.05 2.95 -10.40
C ARG A 121 -26.90 3.80 -9.48
N MET A 122 -26.97 5.10 -9.77
CA MET A 122 -27.90 5.99 -9.09
C MET A 122 -29.36 5.72 -9.50
N GLY A 123 -30.03 4.82 -8.77
CA GLY A 123 -31.48 4.69 -8.87
C GLY A 123 -32.23 5.86 -8.20
N THR A 124 -31.65 6.41 -7.13
CA THR A 124 -32.14 7.59 -6.41
C THR A 124 -30.96 8.36 -5.80
N ALA A 125 -31.04 9.69 -5.70
CA ALA A 125 -29.98 10.51 -5.09
C ALA A 125 -29.99 10.50 -3.54
N ALA A 126 -31.08 10.07 -2.91
CA ALA A 126 -31.28 10.13 -1.46
C ALA A 126 -30.17 9.42 -0.60
N PRO A 127 -29.69 8.21 -0.95
CA PRO A 127 -28.60 7.57 -0.21
C PRO A 127 -27.32 8.42 -0.17
N TYR A 128 -26.91 8.95 -1.32
CA TYR A 128 -25.70 9.77 -1.49
C TYR A 128 -25.81 11.09 -0.75
N LEU A 129 -26.95 11.76 -0.83
CA LEU A 129 -27.22 13.00 -0.09
C LEU A 129 -27.19 12.76 1.44
N GLY A 130 -27.73 11.63 1.91
CA GLY A 130 -27.69 11.25 3.32
C GLY A 130 -26.27 11.01 3.82
N VAL A 131 -25.48 10.20 3.09
CA VAL A 131 -24.05 9.96 3.38
C VAL A 131 -23.28 11.28 3.37
N ALA A 132 -23.44 12.08 2.32
CA ALA A 132 -22.76 13.37 2.20
C ALA A 132 -23.15 14.34 3.32
N SER A 133 -24.42 14.40 3.72
CA SER A 133 -24.85 15.23 4.84
C SER A 133 -24.19 14.81 6.16
N THR A 134 -24.03 13.50 6.37
CA THR A 134 -23.36 12.94 7.56
C THR A 134 -21.88 13.31 7.55
N ILE A 135 -21.18 13.12 6.42
CA ILE A 135 -19.76 13.47 6.28
C ILE A 135 -19.55 14.98 6.40
N ASN A 136 -20.41 15.80 5.78
CA ASN A 136 -20.30 17.26 5.82
C ASN A 136 -20.61 17.86 7.20
N SER A 137 -21.32 17.13 8.06
CA SER A 137 -21.51 17.55 9.46
C SER A 137 -20.20 17.53 10.26
N ASP A 138 -19.18 16.83 9.74
CA ASP A 138 -17.83 16.85 10.27
C ASP A 138 -17.08 18.12 9.84
N GLY A 139 -16.86 19.01 10.81
CA GLY A 139 -16.14 20.27 10.61
C GLY A 139 -14.64 20.10 10.40
N ASN A 140 -14.08 18.91 10.65
CA ASN A 140 -12.65 18.66 10.46
C ASN A 140 -12.38 18.16 9.03
N LEU A 141 -11.24 18.58 8.45
CA LEU A 141 -10.76 18.02 7.19
C LEU A 141 -10.48 16.52 7.40
N SER A 142 -11.23 15.69 6.67
CA SER A 142 -11.16 14.24 6.75
C SER A 142 -10.99 13.65 5.36
N THR A 143 -10.28 12.52 5.29
CA THR A 143 -10.21 11.72 4.06
C THR A 143 -11.37 10.72 4.03
N VAL A 144 -12.04 10.67 2.89
CA VAL A 144 -13.13 9.74 2.56
C VAL A 144 -12.62 8.80 1.49
N VAL A 145 -12.56 7.50 1.80
CA VAL A 145 -12.23 6.46 0.83
C VAL A 145 -13.53 5.88 0.29
N VAL A 146 -13.66 5.79 -1.03
CA VAL A 146 -14.85 5.25 -1.70
C VAL A 146 -14.49 3.95 -2.40
N SER A 147 -15.33 2.92 -2.26
CA SER A 147 -15.16 1.61 -2.89
C SER A 147 -16.49 1.10 -3.46
N PRO A 148 -16.52 0.47 -4.66
CA PRO A 148 -15.41 0.12 -5.55
C PRO A 148 -14.79 1.35 -6.26
N PRO A 149 -13.64 1.18 -6.96
CA PRO A 149 -13.02 2.28 -7.68
C PRO A 149 -13.90 2.87 -8.77
N ALA A 150 -14.01 4.19 -8.83
CA ALA A 150 -14.77 4.93 -9.83
C ALA A 150 -13.85 5.56 -10.90
N ALA A 151 -14.35 5.66 -12.13
CA ALA A 151 -13.72 6.48 -13.19
C ALA A 151 -14.60 7.72 -13.48
N PRO A 152 -14.01 8.82 -13.99
CA PRO A 152 -14.75 10.06 -14.25
C PRO A 152 -16.02 9.82 -15.06
N GLU A 153 -17.12 10.42 -14.63
CA GLU A 153 -18.39 10.37 -15.35
C GLU A 153 -18.26 11.07 -16.71
N VAL A 154 -18.80 10.45 -17.74
CA VAL A 154 -19.21 11.19 -18.93
C VAL A 154 -20.67 10.85 -19.16
N SER A 155 -21.57 11.65 -18.59
CA SER A 155 -23.00 11.58 -18.89
C SER A 155 -23.39 12.65 -19.92
N THR A 156 -24.50 12.41 -20.62
CA THR A 156 -24.97 13.21 -21.75
C THR A 156 -25.57 14.57 -21.36
N GLU A 157 -25.70 14.91 -20.08
CA GLU A 157 -26.37 16.15 -19.65
C GLU A 157 -25.51 17.08 -18.76
N SER A 158 -24.36 16.61 -18.27
CA SER A 158 -23.37 17.45 -17.56
C SER A 158 -22.04 16.73 -17.33
N TYR A 159 -20.94 17.50 -17.31
CA TYR A 159 -19.62 17.06 -16.88
C TYR A 159 -19.59 17.04 -15.35
N TYR A 160 -19.86 15.88 -14.75
CA TYR A 160 -19.58 15.66 -13.33
C TYR A 160 -18.15 15.12 -13.25
N GLY A 161 -17.23 16.01 -12.89
CA GLY A 161 -15.83 15.63 -12.71
C GLY A 161 -15.67 14.88 -11.40
N LEU A 162 -14.94 13.76 -11.44
CA LEU A 162 -14.68 12.87 -10.28
C LEU A 162 -16.00 12.29 -9.70
N ASP A 163 -15.87 11.24 -8.86
CA ASP A 163 -16.96 10.59 -8.13
C ASP A 163 -18.09 11.55 -7.67
N ILE A 164 -19.35 11.11 -7.61
CA ILE A 164 -20.48 11.90 -7.07
C ILE A 164 -20.15 12.61 -5.75
N TYR A 165 -19.36 11.98 -4.87
CA TYR A 165 -18.94 12.59 -3.61
C TYR A 165 -18.03 13.80 -3.79
N TYR A 166 -17.30 13.93 -4.88
CA TYR A 166 -16.55 15.14 -5.23
C TYR A 166 -17.44 16.37 -5.31
N HIS A 167 -18.68 16.20 -5.78
CA HIS A 167 -19.64 17.30 -5.87
C HIS A 167 -20.50 17.47 -4.62
N LEU A 168 -20.65 16.43 -3.81
CA LEU A 168 -21.50 16.46 -2.62
C LEU A 168 -20.74 16.81 -1.33
N LEU A 169 -19.44 16.55 -1.27
CA LEU A 169 -18.63 16.78 -0.08
C LEU A 169 -17.93 18.14 -0.12
N ASN A 170 -18.06 18.88 0.96
CA ASN A 170 -17.45 20.19 1.11
C ASN A 170 -16.13 20.07 1.87
N ASP A 171 -15.04 20.52 1.25
CA ASP A 171 -13.70 20.57 1.85
C ASP A 171 -13.29 19.22 2.46
N LYS A 172 -13.45 18.13 1.69
CA LYS A 172 -13.03 16.77 2.06
C LYS A 172 -12.04 16.23 1.04
N ASN A 173 -11.08 15.43 1.52
CA ASN A 173 -10.20 14.68 0.64
C ASN A 173 -10.90 13.39 0.23
N ILE A 174 -10.94 13.06 -1.05
CA ILE A 174 -11.68 11.90 -1.57
C ILE A 174 -10.73 11.00 -2.33
N ILE A 175 -10.73 9.71 -2.00
CA ILE A 175 -9.92 8.68 -2.64
C ILE A 175 -10.86 7.61 -3.20
N ASP A 176 -10.99 7.58 -4.52
CA ASP A 176 -11.98 6.77 -5.25
C ASP A 176 -11.34 5.82 -6.29
N GLY A 177 -10.01 5.75 -6.38
CA GLY A 177 -9.30 4.87 -7.32
C GLY A 177 -9.33 5.28 -8.81
N GLY A 178 -9.62 6.55 -9.15
CA GLY A 178 -9.70 7.07 -10.52
C GLY A 178 -8.38 7.25 -11.32
N TYR A 179 -8.42 8.10 -12.37
CA TYR A 179 -7.42 8.20 -13.46
C TYR A 179 -5.99 8.61 -13.03
N LEU A 180 -5.82 9.20 -11.84
CA LEU A 180 -4.51 9.56 -11.29
C LEU A 180 -3.86 8.40 -10.50
N SER A 181 -4.61 7.36 -10.18
CA SER A 181 -4.11 6.11 -9.59
C SER A 181 -4.05 5.01 -10.65
N SER A 182 -3.01 5.03 -11.50
CA SER A 182 -2.74 3.89 -12.38
C SER A 182 -2.53 2.64 -11.53
N ALA A 183 -3.16 1.52 -11.92
CA ALA A 183 -2.97 0.24 -11.24
C ALA A 183 -1.50 -0.18 -11.40
N GLY A 184 -0.73 -0.07 -10.32
CA GLY A 184 0.70 -0.36 -10.26
C GLY A 184 1.13 -0.66 -8.82
N ALA A 185 2.25 -1.36 -8.66
CA ALA A 185 2.79 -1.69 -7.34
C ALA A 185 3.11 -0.41 -6.55
N GLY A 186 2.64 -0.34 -5.30
CA GLY A 186 2.86 0.81 -4.41
C GLY A 186 1.81 1.91 -4.47
N ASN A 187 0.62 1.63 -5.03
CA ASN A 187 -0.55 2.49 -4.87
C ASN A 187 -1.44 1.97 -3.73
N LEU A 188 -1.45 2.69 -2.61
CA LEU A 188 -2.12 2.26 -1.38
C LEU A 188 -3.62 1.99 -1.54
N TYR A 189 -4.31 2.74 -2.40
CA TYR A 189 -5.73 2.49 -2.67
C TYR A 189 -5.94 1.15 -3.38
N TRP A 190 -5.11 0.86 -4.40
CA TRP A 190 -5.18 -0.41 -5.11
C TRP A 190 -4.72 -1.58 -4.24
N ASP A 191 -3.75 -1.37 -3.35
CA ASP A 191 -3.35 -2.39 -2.36
C ASP A 191 -4.49 -2.70 -1.38
N PHE A 192 -5.21 -1.68 -0.91
CA PHE A 192 -6.42 -1.83 -0.08
C PHE A 192 -7.55 -2.54 -0.84
N TYR A 193 -7.82 -2.13 -2.08
CA TYR A 193 -8.86 -2.72 -2.90
C TYR A 193 -8.57 -4.18 -3.31
N ASN A 194 -7.31 -4.49 -3.60
CA ASN A 194 -6.87 -5.86 -3.88
C ASN A 194 -7.04 -6.75 -2.64
N TRP A 195 -6.76 -6.23 -1.44
CA TRP A 195 -7.05 -6.92 -0.19
C TRP A 195 -8.55 -7.20 -0.04
N LEU A 196 -9.40 -6.17 -0.20
CA LEU A 196 -10.86 -6.32 -0.10
C LEU A 196 -11.44 -7.39 -1.05
N THR A 197 -10.78 -7.64 -2.18
CA THR A 197 -11.24 -8.58 -3.20
C THR A 197 -10.53 -9.93 -3.19
N ALA A 198 -9.60 -10.12 -2.23
CA ALA A 198 -8.93 -11.38 -1.98
C ALA A 198 -9.91 -12.43 -1.42
N VAL A 199 -9.53 -13.70 -1.51
CA VAL A 199 -10.28 -14.78 -0.84
C VAL A 199 -9.76 -14.87 0.58
N HIS A 200 -10.59 -14.46 1.54
CA HIS A 200 -10.24 -14.57 2.95
C HIS A 200 -10.50 -16.01 3.44
N ALA A 201 -9.45 -16.67 3.92
CA ALA A 201 -9.54 -18.04 4.41
C ALA A 201 -10.40 -18.09 5.70
N PRO A 202 -11.19 -19.17 5.90
CA PRO A 202 -11.98 -19.32 7.11
C PRO A 202 -11.09 -19.36 8.36
N VAL A 203 -11.58 -18.75 9.45
CA VAL A 203 -10.88 -18.70 10.74
C VAL A 203 -10.78 -20.12 11.32
N THR A 204 -9.60 -20.72 11.23
CA THR A 204 -9.28 -22.02 11.85
C THR A 204 -8.21 -21.85 12.92
N ALA A 205 -8.02 -22.89 13.75
CA ALA A 205 -6.83 -22.96 14.60
C ALA A 205 -5.55 -22.75 13.76
N TYR A 206 -4.60 -22.02 14.34
CA TYR A 206 -3.40 -21.60 13.64
C TYR A 206 -2.22 -21.54 14.60
N GLN A 207 -1.01 -21.45 14.04
CA GLN A 207 0.22 -21.33 14.78
C GLN A 207 0.64 -19.86 14.78
N GLN A 208 0.56 -19.23 15.94
CA GLN A 208 0.94 -17.84 16.16
C GLN A 208 2.44 -17.75 16.44
N GLU A 209 3.11 -16.88 15.70
CA GLU A 209 4.48 -16.47 15.98
C GLU A 209 4.51 -15.46 17.13
N ILE A 210 5.34 -15.69 18.15
CA ILE A 210 5.57 -14.77 19.27
C ILE A 210 7.07 -14.52 19.39
N ASN A 211 7.47 -13.29 19.12
CA ASN A 211 8.84 -12.82 19.26
C ASN A 211 9.00 -12.09 20.61
N ILE A 212 9.87 -12.62 21.49
CA ILE A 212 10.26 -11.95 22.73
C ILE A 212 11.69 -11.46 22.53
N SER A 213 11.89 -10.14 22.46
CA SER A 213 13.21 -9.54 22.34
C SER A 213 13.75 -9.06 23.69
N SER A 214 15.04 -8.78 23.76
CA SER A 214 15.70 -8.26 24.97
C SER A 214 15.19 -6.91 25.47
N SER A 215 14.42 -6.17 24.66
CA SER A 215 13.73 -4.95 25.10
C SER A 215 12.47 -5.24 25.91
N ASN A 216 11.90 -6.45 25.84
CA ASN A 216 10.76 -6.84 26.66
C ASN A 216 11.20 -7.04 28.14
N PRO A 217 10.49 -6.46 29.13
CA PRO A 217 10.83 -6.62 30.55
C PRO A 217 10.91 -8.06 31.07
N ILE A 218 10.10 -8.98 30.55
CA ILE A 218 10.09 -10.39 30.93
C ILE A 218 11.41 -11.10 30.61
N TRP A 219 12.16 -10.60 29.63
CA TRP A 219 13.44 -11.17 29.19
C TRP A 219 14.40 -11.42 30.34
N LYS A 220 14.43 -10.52 31.34
CA LYS A 220 15.33 -10.60 32.51
C LYS A 220 15.14 -11.84 33.38
N TYR A 221 14.00 -12.51 33.23
CA TYR A 221 13.65 -13.67 34.05
C TYR A 221 13.75 -14.99 33.28
N ILE A 222 13.98 -14.93 31.97
CA ILE A 222 14.09 -16.11 31.11
C ILE A 222 15.43 -16.82 31.38
N ASN A 223 15.38 -18.16 31.42
CA ASN A 223 16.56 -19.00 31.54
C ASN A 223 17.36 -18.99 30.22
N PHE A 224 18.63 -18.63 30.26
CA PHE A 224 19.54 -18.67 29.11
C PHE A 224 20.68 -19.69 29.28
N THR A 225 20.50 -20.65 30.20
CA THR A 225 21.46 -21.75 30.38
C THR A 225 21.59 -22.51 29.05
N PRO A 226 22.81 -22.69 28.51
CA PRO A 226 23.02 -23.43 27.26
C PRO A 226 22.35 -24.81 27.29
N GLY A 227 21.57 -25.12 26.25
CA GLY A 227 20.81 -26.37 26.16
C GLY A 227 19.48 -26.42 26.92
N TYR A 228 19.14 -25.36 27.66
CA TYR A 228 17.87 -25.22 28.38
C TYR A 228 17.32 -23.80 28.21
N VAL A 229 17.57 -23.19 27.05
CA VAL A 229 17.16 -21.82 26.77
C VAL A 229 15.64 -21.75 26.80
N ALA A 230 15.12 -20.79 27.55
CA ALA A 230 13.71 -20.56 27.80
C ALA A 230 12.92 -21.73 28.37
N SER A 231 13.59 -22.72 28.97
CA SER A 231 12.94 -23.86 29.61
C SER A 231 12.01 -23.50 30.77
N ASN A 232 12.10 -22.29 31.29
CA ASN A 232 11.23 -21.76 32.35
C ASN A 232 10.08 -20.89 31.82
N VAL A 233 9.84 -20.85 30.50
CA VAL A 233 8.76 -20.08 29.85
C VAL A 233 7.56 -20.98 29.56
N VAL A 234 6.35 -20.50 29.82
CA VAL A 234 5.10 -21.21 29.49
C VAL A 234 4.04 -20.25 28.98
N PHE A 235 3.28 -20.66 27.97
CA PHE A 235 2.11 -19.94 27.46
C PHE A 235 0.83 -20.59 27.97
N PHE A 236 -0.15 -19.81 28.41
CA PHE A 236 -1.40 -20.33 28.96
C PHE A 236 -2.59 -19.38 28.77
N TYR A 237 -3.80 -19.94 28.79
CA TYR A 237 -5.04 -19.17 28.77
C TYR A 237 -5.42 -18.66 30.17
N ARG A 238 -6.41 -17.76 30.26
CA ARG A 238 -6.89 -17.21 31.54
C ARG A 238 -7.33 -18.28 32.56
N ASN A 239 -7.79 -19.43 32.08
CA ASN A 239 -8.19 -20.55 32.93
C ASN A 239 -7.01 -21.43 33.40
N GLY A 240 -5.76 -21.07 33.08
CA GLY A 240 -4.56 -21.81 33.44
C GLY A 240 -4.21 -22.98 32.52
N THR A 241 -5.02 -23.26 31.49
CA THR A 241 -4.70 -24.30 30.51
C THR A 241 -3.45 -23.91 29.72
N VAL A 242 -2.43 -24.75 29.79
CA VAL A 242 -1.18 -24.61 29.04
C VAL A 242 -1.46 -24.72 27.55
N ILE A 243 -0.86 -23.81 26.78
CA ILE A 243 -0.96 -23.76 25.33
C ILE A 243 0.27 -24.45 24.75
N PRO A 244 0.11 -25.37 23.77
CA PRO A 244 1.25 -25.97 23.09
C PRO A 244 2.15 -24.89 22.48
N SER A 245 3.44 -24.93 22.80
CA SER A 245 4.43 -23.95 22.36
C SER A 245 5.77 -24.59 22.02
N TRP A 246 6.44 -24.03 21.02
CA TRP A 246 7.69 -24.54 20.48
C TRP A 246 8.66 -23.39 20.20
N LEU A 247 9.80 -23.38 20.90
CA LEU A 247 10.90 -22.43 20.65
C LEU A 247 11.63 -22.83 19.37
N GLU A 248 11.52 -22.02 18.33
CA GLU A 248 12.22 -22.28 17.06
C GLU A 248 13.70 -21.95 17.12
N THR A 249 14.00 -20.77 17.65
CA THR A 249 15.35 -20.22 17.63
C THR A 249 15.55 -19.19 18.73
N TYR A 250 16.80 -19.10 19.17
CA TYR A 250 17.35 -18.03 19.97
C TYR A 250 18.47 -17.35 19.16
N ALA A 251 18.33 -16.06 18.90
CA ALA A 251 19.26 -15.29 18.07
C ALA A 251 20.07 -14.29 18.93
N PRO A 252 21.09 -14.75 19.68
CA PRO A 252 21.89 -13.89 20.57
C PRO A 252 22.72 -12.83 19.83
N SER A 253 23.05 -13.08 18.56
CA SER A 253 23.87 -12.19 17.73
C SER A 253 23.07 -11.10 17.03
N HIS A 254 21.73 -11.14 17.09
CA HIS A 254 20.87 -10.10 16.54
C HIS A 254 20.86 -8.88 17.47
N SER A 255 20.53 -7.69 16.94
CA SER A 255 20.39 -6.46 17.72
C SER A 255 18.98 -5.86 17.51
N PRO A 256 18.08 -5.91 18.52
CA PRO A 256 18.23 -6.60 19.80
C PRO A 256 18.19 -8.14 19.66
N PRO A 257 18.81 -8.89 20.59
CA PRO A 257 18.62 -10.34 20.71
C PRO A 257 17.16 -10.71 20.89
N TYR A 258 16.76 -11.88 20.39
CA TYR A 258 15.38 -12.36 20.50
C TYR A 258 15.23 -13.88 20.60
N LEU A 259 14.06 -14.29 21.08
CA LEU A 259 13.54 -15.66 21.10
C LEU A 259 12.29 -15.72 20.21
N LEU A 260 12.21 -16.74 19.36
CA LEU A 260 11.07 -16.94 18.47
C LEU A 260 10.29 -18.19 18.87
N PHE A 261 9.05 -18.00 19.33
CA PHE A 261 8.15 -19.09 19.70
C PHE A 261 7.03 -19.25 18.68
N TRP A 262 6.62 -20.49 18.45
CA TRP A 262 5.35 -20.83 17.82
C TRP A 262 4.38 -21.36 18.85
N VAL A 263 3.17 -20.82 18.87
CA VAL A 263 2.14 -21.14 19.85
C VAL A 263 0.85 -21.54 19.13
N LYS A 264 0.25 -22.67 19.51
CA LYS A 264 -0.97 -23.17 18.87
C LYS A 264 -2.22 -22.54 19.47
N LEU A 265 -2.83 -21.62 18.72
CA LEU A 265 -4.00 -20.86 19.16
C LEU A 265 -5.26 -21.26 18.39
N PRO A 266 -6.46 -21.09 18.98
CA PRO A 266 -7.69 -21.03 18.21
C PRO A 266 -7.62 -19.86 17.22
N GLY A 267 -8.39 -19.94 16.14
CA GLY A 267 -8.44 -18.84 15.18
C GLY A 267 -8.95 -17.54 15.81
N VAL A 268 -8.28 -16.43 15.53
CA VAL A 268 -8.73 -15.07 15.86
C VAL A 268 -9.38 -14.48 14.62
N ALA A 269 -10.67 -14.13 14.70
CA ALA A 269 -11.37 -13.50 13.59
C ALA A 269 -10.72 -12.15 13.24
N ALA A 270 -10.79 -11.76 11.97
CA ALA A 270 -10.31 -10.46 11.52
C ALA A 270 -11.02 -9.33 12.29
N GLY A 271 -10.27 -8.29 12.66
CA GLY A 271 -10.76 -7.17 13.48
C GLY A 271 -11.11 -7.55 14.93
N SER A 272 -10.70 -8.73 15.39
CA SER A 272 -10.86 -9.21 16.77
C SER A 272 -9.50 -9.42 17.45
N SER A 273 -9.53 -9.55 18.76
CA SER A 273 -8.35 -9.89 19.56
C SER A 273 -8.64 -10.98 20.57
N MET A 274 -7.60 -11.65 21.04
CA MET A 274 -7.66 -12.58 22.16
C MET A 274 -6.51 -12.33 23.14
N ASP A 275 -6.79 -12.54 24.43
CA ASP A 275 -5.77 -12.47 25.46
C ASP A 275 -5.23 -13.89 25.77
N VAL A 276 -3.91 -14.03 25.72
CA VAL A 276 -3.15 -15.16 26.27
C VAL A 276 -2.13 -14.62 27.27
N TYR A 277 -1.43 -15.51 27.97
CA TYR A 277 -0.46 -15.13 28.99
C TYR A 277 0.85 -15.84 28.75
N VAL A 278 1.95 -15.14 28.94
CA VAL A 278 3.29 -15.71 29.05
C VAL A 278 3.71 -15.64 30.52
N GLY A 279 4.09 -16.79 31.06
CA GLY A 279 4.60 -16.94 32.42
C GLY A 279 6.05 -17.38 32.41
N VAL A 280 6.82 -16.87 33.37
CA VAL A 280 8.19 -17.31 33.62
C VAL A 280 8.30 -17.82 35.05
N ALA A 281 8.78 -19.06 35.19
CA ALA A 281 8.94 -19.70 36.48
C ALA A 281 10.12 -19.14 37.27
N GLY A 282 10.10 -19.37 38.59
CA GLY A 282 11.27 -19.14 39.44
C GLY A 282 12.45 -20.07 39.11
N GLU A 283 13.60 -19.85 39.76
CA GLU A 283 14.82 -20.64 39.54
C GLU A 283 14.58 -22.15 39.74
N GLY A 284 15.20 -22.98 38.89
CA GLY A 284 15.17 -24.44 39.00
C GLY A 284 13.95 -25.14 38.37
N THR A 285 12.97 -24.41 37.85
CA THR A 285 11.82 -24.99 37.14
C THR A 285 12.15 -25.22 35.66
N ASN A 286 11.86 -26.41 35.14
CA ASN A 286 11.98 -26.75 33.73
C ASN A 286 10.63 -27.24 33.19
N TYR A 287 9.91 -26.36 32.50
CA TYR A 287 8.63 -26.65 31.88
C TYR A 287 8.72 -27.58 30.66
N TYR A 288 9.88 -27.68 30.01
CA TYR A 288 10.07 -28.69 28.97
C TYR A 288 9.96 -30.11 29.53
N GLY A 289 10.43 -30.32 30.76
CA GLY A 289 10.26 -31.58 31.48
C GLY A 289 8.87 -31.75 32.08
N GLU A 290 8.31 -30.70 32.71
CA GLU A 290 7.00 -30.76 33.38
C GLU A 290 5.84 -30.96 32.39
N TYR A 291 5.88 -30.26 31.25
CA TYR A 291 4.87 -30.30 30.19
C TYR A 291 5.40 -30.99 28.94
N HIS A 292 6.12 -32.11 29.13
CA HIS A 292 6.80 -32.84 28.04
C HIS A 292 5.88 -33.06 26.83
N GLY A 293 6.38 -32.68 25.66
CA GLY A 293 5.65 -32.71 24.39
C GLY A 293 4.71 -31.52 24.14
N LEU A 294 4.24 -30.79 25.15
CA LEU A 294 3.38 -29.59 24.97
C LEU A 294 4.20 -28.29 24.94
N VAL A 295 5.18 -28.17 25.82
CA VAL A 295 6.11 -27.02 25.88
C VAL A 295 7.49 -27.55 25.55
N GLY A 296 8.18 -26.91 24.60
CA GLY A 296 9.42 -27.45 24.09
C GLY A 296 10.14 -26.53 23.13
N GLU A 297 11.11 -27.08 22.43
CA GLU A 297 12.03 -26.37 21.54
C GLU A 297 12.35 -27.20 20.28
N ALA A 298 12.93 -26.55 19.28
CA ALA A 298 13.38 -27.23 18.07
C ALA A 298 14.43 -28.30 18.40
N PRO A 299 14.39 -29.46 17.70
CA PRO A 299 15.14 -30.66 18.10
C PRO A 299 16.65 -30.45 18.16
N GLN A 300 17.18 -29.55 17.32
CA GLN A 300 18.61 -29.21 17.25
C GLN A 300 19.09 -28.24 18.33
N LEU A 301 18.18 -27.68 19.15
CA LEU A 301 18.54 -26.75 20.24
C LEU A 301 18.90 -27.49 21.54
N SER A 302 18.32 -28.67 21.75
CA SER A 302 18.60 -29.51 22.92
C SER A 302 20.01 -30.14 22.85
N PRO A 303 20.69 -30.37 23.98
CA PRO A 303 21.97 -31.09 24.02
C PRO A 303 21.85 -32.52 23.49
N THR A 304 20.74 -33.19 23.81
CA THR A 304 20.33 -34.45 23.21
C THR A 304 19.27 -34.15 22.17
N TYR A 305 19.51 -34.52 20.92
CA TYR A 305 18.61 -34.19 19.82
C TYR A 305 17.16 -34.65 20.07
N GLY A 306 16.23 -33.71 20.00
CA GLY A 306 14.79 -33.98 20.15
C GLY A 306 14.32 -34.28 21.58
N GLU A 307 15.17 -34.13 22.62
CA GLU A 307 14.79 -34.45 24.02
C GLU A 307 13.56 -33.68 24.50
N TYR A 308 13.48 -32.39 24.13
CA TYR A 308 12.42 -31.47 24.51
C TYR A 308 11.59 -30.99 23.32
N ASP A 309 11.56 -31.74 22.22
CA ASP A 309 10.81 -31.31 21.05
C ASP A 309 9.29 -31.46 21.25
N SER A 310 8.57 -30.35 21.05
CA SER A 310 7.12 -30.23 21.16
C SER A 310 6.43 -29.96 19.81
N GLY A 311 7.16 -29.92 18.70
CA GLY A 311 6.65 -29.47 17.40
C GLY A 311 5.42 -30.25 16.91
N ALA A 312 5.36 -31.56 17.21
CA ALA A 312 4.23 -32.42 16.87
C ALA A 312 2.89 -32.01 17.50
N ASN A 313 2.91 -31.32 18.64
CA ASN A 313 1.69 -30.81 19.28
C ASN A 313 1.32 -29.39 18.82
N VAL A 314 2.26 -28.66 18.22
CA VAL A 314 2.06 -27.29 17.72
C VAL A 314 1.57 -27.28 16.28
N PHE A 315 2.19 -28.04 15.38
CA PHE A 315 1.96 -27.97 13.93
C PHE A 315 0.94 -29.01 13.42
N ASN A 316 0.40 -28.79 12.22
CA ASN A 316 -0.62 -29.67 11.63
C ASN A 316 0.01 -30.94 11.02
N PHE A 317 1.27 -30.83 10.61
CA PHE A 317 2.15 -31.92 10.23
C PHE A 317 3.55 -31.54 10.73
N TYR A 318 4.29 -32.51 11.28
CA TYR A 318 5.61 -32.28 11.84
C TYR A 318 6.43 -33.57 11.82
N ASP A 319 7.72 -33.46 11.52
CA ASP A 319 8.72 -34.50 11.78
C ASP A 319 10.07 -33.83 12.09
N ASP A 320 10.76 -34.34 13.10
CA ASP A 320 12.09 -33.91 13.55
C ASP A 320 13.22 -34.81 13.02
N PHE A 321 12.87 -35.90 12.34
CA PHE A 321 13.81 -36.90 11.83
C PHE A 321 14.75 -37.45 12.92
N ALA A 322 14.28 -37.56 14.16
CA ALA A 322 15.07 -38.08 15.27
C ALA A 322 15.47 -39.54 15.07
N GLY A 323 16.69 -39.88 15.49
CA GLY A 323 17.25 -41.23 15.38
C GLY A 323 17.88 -41.52 14.02
N THR A 324 17.78 -42.78 13.57
CA THR A 324 18.51 -43.31 12.41
C THR A 324 17.60 -43.82 11.28
N SER A 325 16.28 -43.61 11.38
CA SER A 325 15.31 -44.06 10.39
C SER A 325 14.13 -43.09 10.28
N LEU A 326 13.51 -43.04 9.09
CA LEU A 326 12.30 -42.26 8.88
C LEU A 326 11.10 -42.86 9.60
N ASN A 327 10.18 -42.00 10.04
CA ASN A 327 8.89 -42.44 10.56
C ASN A 327 8.03 -43.06 9.45
N ALA A 328 7.92 -44.39 9.44
CA ALA A 328 7.18 -45.14 8.43
C ALA A 328 5.66 -44.84 8.38
N LYS A 329 5.11 -44.13 9.38
CA LYS A 329 3.72 -43.66 9.34
C LYS A 329 3.55 -42.34 8.59
N LEU A 330 4.61 -41.54 8.52
CA LEU A 330 4.58 -40.22 7.87
C LEU A 330 5.09 -40.27 6.44
N TRP A 331 6.09 -41.12 6.18
CA TRP A 331 6.82 -41.13 4.92
C TRP A 331 6.57 -42.39 4.09
N ASN A 332 6.25 -42.17 2.82
CA ASN A 332 6.17 -43.17 1.78
C ASN A 332 7.49 -43.22 1.01
N VAL A 333 8.34 -44.17 1.37
CA VAL A 333 9.68 -44.37 0.78
C VAL A 333 9.91 -45.86 0.49
N SER A 334 10.65 -46.17 -0.58
CA SER A 334 11.21 -47.51 -0.76
C SER A 334 12.66 -47.52 -0.24
N SER A 335 13.16 -48.68 0.22
CA SER A 335 14.52 -48.79 0.81
C SER A 335 15.66 -48.47 -0.17
N ALA A 336 15.38 -48.27 -1.45
CA ALA A 336 16.35 -47.96 -2.50
C ALA A 336 16.50 -46.45 -2.80
N THR A 337 15.82 -45.55 -2.08
CA THR A 337 15.64 -44.13 -2.49
C THR A 337 16.73 -43.15 -2.02
N GLY A 338 17.96 -43.59 -1.77
CA GLY A 338 19.13 -42.69 -1.71
C GLY A 338 19.07 -41.58 -0.66
N TYR A 339 18.62 -41.85 0.57
CA TYR A 339 18.62 -40.90 1.68
C TYR A 339 19.33 -41.46 2.92
N THR A 340 19.68 -40.58 3.86
CA THR A 340 20.23 -40.94 5.17
C THR A 340 19.51 -40.18 6.26
N VAL A 341 19.19 -40.86 7.37
CA VAL A 341 18.66 -40.23 8.58
C VAL A 341 19.67 -40.41 9.71
N ASN A 342 20.05 -39.30 10.35
CA ASN A 342 20.87 -39.30 11.55
C ASN A 342 20.62 -37.98 12.30
N ASN A 343 19.56 -37.95 13.13
CA ASN A 343 19.10 -36.73 13.80
C ASN A 343 18.96 -35.58 12.80
N GLY A 344 18.22 -35.87 11.73
CA GLY A 344 18.13 -35.03 10.55
C GLY A 344 18.10 -35.86 9.26
N LEU A 345 17.45 -35.33 8.23
CA LEU A 345 17.28 -35.95 6.93
C LEU A 345 18.24 -35.34 5.89
N THR A 346 19.03 -36.19 5.24
CA THR A 346 19.79 -35.82 4.04
C THR A 346 19.33 -36.69 2.87
N VAL A 347 19.02 -36.07 1.73
CA VAL A 347 18.60 -36.79 0.52
C VAL A 347 19.66 -36.60 -0.56
N ASN A 348 20.21 -37.70 -1.06
CA ASN A 348 21.22 -37.68 -2.12
C ASN A 348 20.58 -37.48 -3.49
N PRO A 349 21.32 -36.97 -4.49
CA PRO A 349 20.82 -36.82 -5.85
C PRO A 349 20.20 -38.12 -6.39
N GLY A 350 18.98 -38.02 -6.92
CA GLY A 350 18.20 -39.16 -7.42
C GLY A 350 17.40 -39.88 -6.33
N GLY A 351 17.56 -39.49 -5.07
CA GLY A 351 16.76 -39.93 -3.95
C GLY A 351 15.40 -39.24 -3.87
N SER A 352 14.50 -39.81 -3.08
CA SER A 352 13.14 -39.29 -2.91
C SER A 352 12.57 -39.68 -1.55
N VAL A 353 12.08 -38.68 -0.82
CA VAL A 353 11.31 -38.83 0.41
C VAL A 353 10.00 -38.07 0.27
N THR A 354 8.88 -38.79 0.28
CA THR A 354 7.54 -38.20 0.12
C THR A 354 6.63 -38.58 1.26
N SER A 355 5.78 -37.66 1.71
CA SER A 355 4.83 -37.92 2.79
C SER A 355 3.58 -38.65 2.30
N TYR A 356 2.91 -39.38 3.21
CA TYR A 356 1.56 -39.91 2.96
C TYR A 356 0.50 -38.81 2.99
N ALA A 357 0.67 -37.81 3.86
CA ALA A 357 -0.21 -36.66 3.95
C ALA A 357 -0.16 -35.84 2.65
N ARG A 358 -1.30 -35.29 2.23
CA ARG A 358 -1.41 -34.50 1.01
C ARG A 358 -2.13 -33.19 1.32
N PHE A 359 -1.64 -32.10 0.74
CA PHE A 359 -2.06 -30.74 1.06
C PHE A 359 -2.44 -29.99 -0.21
N SER A 360 -3.44 -29.14 -0.10
CA SER A 360 -3.91 -28.26 -1.18
C SER A 360 -3.72 -26.77 -0.88
N GLN A 361 -3.39 -26.44 0.37
CA GLN A 361 -3.10 -25.09 0.86
C GLN A 361 -2.33 -25.17 2.18
N GLY A 362 -1.68 -24.08 2.58
CA GLY A 362 -0.95 -23.97 3.84
C GLY A 362 0.42 -23.32 3.67
N VAL A 363 1.18 -23.30 4.77
CA VAL A 363 2.59 -22.91 4.77
C VAL A 363 3.44 -24.13 5.11
N PHE A 364 4.40 -24.43 4.24
CA PHE A 364 5.23 -25.64 4.26
C PHE A 364 6.67 -25.22 4.53
N GLU A 365 7.24 -25.70 5.63
CA GLU A 365 8.52 -25.17 6.11
C GLU A 365 9.46 -26.29 6.52
N THR A 366 10.75 -26.12 6.25
CA THR A 366 11.82 -27.01 6.71
C THR A 366 13.02 -26.18 7.15
N TYR A 367 13.72 -26.62 8.18
CA TYR A 367 14.99 -26.03 8.58
C TYR A 367 16.13 -26.94 8.21
N GLY A 368 17.02 -26.45 7.37
CA GLY A 368 18.15 -27.22 6.90
C GLY A 368 18.89 -26.54 5.76
N ASN A 369 19.87 -27.24 5.22
CA ASN A 369 20.71 -26.72 4.17
C ASN A 369 20.15 -27.02 2.76
N ILE A 370 19.89 -25.97 1.99
CA ILE A 370 19.65 -26.08 0.55
C ILE A 370 20.61 -25.13 -0.14
N THR A 371 21.57 -25.66 -0.89
CA THR A 371 22.49 -24.87 -1.71
C THR A 371 22.27 -25.17 -3.19
N PRO A 372 22.51 -24.20 -4.09
CA PRO A 372 22.49 -24.47 -5.52
C PRO A 372 23.39 -25.65 -5.88
N GLY A 373 22.88 -26.57 -6.69
CA GLY A 373 23.61 -27.72 -7.20
C GLY A 373 24.48 -27.40 -8.42
N ASN A 374 24.70 -28.43 -9.24
CA ASN A 374 25.53 -28.35 -10.44
C ASN A 374 24.87 -27.45 -11.52
N PRO A 375 25.53 -26.33 -11.92
CA PRO A 375 25.00 -25.39 -12.90
C PRO A 375 24.88 -25.97 -14.33
N SER A 376 25.44 -27.15 -14.57
CA SER A 376 25.36 -27.86 -15.86
C SER A 376 24.35 -29.02 -15.85
N ALA A 377 23.50 -29.12 -14.82
CA ALA A 377 22.47 -30.13 -14.74
C ALA A 377 21.44 -29.94 -15.88
N SER A 378 21.26 -30.96 -16.73
CA SER A 378 20.20 -30.97 -17.74
C SER A 378 18.81 -30.79 -17.11
N TRP A 379 17.85 -30.24 -17.87
CA TRP A 379 16.44 -29.90 -17.55
C TRP A 379 15.63 -30.84 -16.63
N GLY A 380 16.11 -32.06 -16.32
CA GLY A 380 15.53 -33.00 -15.35
C GLY A 380 16.17 -32.98 -13.94
N GLY A 381 17.05 -32.02 -13.63
CA GLY A 381 17.85 -31.97 -12.39
C GLY A 381 17.30 -31.11 -11.24
N THR A 382 16.07 -30.62 -11.33
CA THR A 382 15.66 -29.39 -10.63
C THR A 382 15.03 -29.59 -9.24
N GLY A 383 14.77 -30.80 -8.77
CA GLY A 383 13.98 -30.95 -7.54
C GLY A 383 14.74 -30.62 -6.24
N GLY A 384 13.98 -30.29 -5.20
CA GLY A 384 14.49 -29.88 -3.88
C GLY A 384 13.48 -30.16 -2.78
N PHE A 385 13.07 -29.14 -2.02
CA PHE A 385 12.00 -29.23 -1.01
C PHE A 385 10.71 -28.59 -1.53
N GLY A 386 9.57 -29.24 -1.30
CA GLY A 386 8.27 -28.62 -1.50
C GLY A 386 7.13 -29.63 -1.57
N LEU A 387 6.20 -29.40 -2.48
CA LEU A 387 5.05 -30.26 -2.75
C LEU A 387 5.17 -30.84 -4.15
N ALA A 388 5.28 -32.17 -4.29
CA ALA A 388 5.47 -32.78 -5.62
C ALA A 388 4.87 -34.19 -5.73
N ALA A 389 4.18 -34.47 -6.84
CA ALA A 389 3.76 -35.81 -7.22
C ALA A 389 3.39 -35.88 -8.71
N ASN A 390 3.70 -36.99 -9.39
CA ASN A 390 3.23 -37.31 -10.74
C ASN A 390 3.47 -36.20 -11.80
N GLY A 391 4.61 -35.50 -11.70
CA GLY A 391 4.96 -34.39 -12.61
C GLY A 391 4.29 -33.05 -12.29
N CYS A 392 3.45 -32.98 -11.26
CA CYS A 392 2.99 -31.73 -10.67
C CYS A 392 3.89 -31.35 -9.49
N PHE A 393 4.34 -30.11 -9.42
CA PHE A 393 5.18 -29.65 -8.33
C PHE A 393 5.06 -28.15 -8.04
N VAL A 394 5.31 -27.81 -6.78
CA VAL A 394 5.71 -26.50 -6.29
C VAL A 394 6.89 -26.75 -5.36
N GLN A 395 8.08 -26.34 -5.75
CA GLN A 395 9.28 -26.68 -5.00
C GLN A 395 10.40 -25.68 -5.20
N ILE A 396 11.33 -25.72 -4.26
CA ILE A 396 12.61 -25.03 -4.37
C ILE A 396 13.47 -25.84 -5.32
N SER A 397 14.01 -25.18 -6.33
CA SER A 397 14.68 -25.84 -7.44
C SER A 397 15.95 -25.15 -7.86
N ASP A 398 16.85 -25.89 -8.51
CA ASP A 398 17.98 -25.27 -9.20
C ASP A 398 17.54 -24.85 -10.62
N ASP A 399 18.04 -23.70 -11.10
CA ASP A 399 17.83 -23.25 -12.49
C ASP A 399 18.79 -23.97 -13.46
N PRO A 400 18.32 -24.85 -14.35
CA PRO A 400 19.19 -25.56 -15.29
C PRO A 400 19.69 -24.67 -16.44
N ALA A 401 19.15 -23.46 -16.61
CA ALA A 401 19.46 -22.56 -17.73
C ALA A 401 20.42 -21.42 -17.37
N ASN A 402 20.41 -20.93 -16.12
CA ASN A 402 21.18 -19.74 -15.71
C ASN A 402 22.31 -20.00 -14.69
N GLY A 403 22.55 -21.24 -14.27
CA GLY A 403 23.71 -21.63 -13.45
C GLY A 403 23.38 -21.97 -12.00
N SER A 404 24.29 -21.70 -11.06
CA SER A 404 24.16 -22.09 -9.65
C SER A 404 23.22 -21.15 -8.88
N ILE A 405 21.93 -21.23 -9.18
CA ILE A 405 20.85 -20.38 -8.65
C ILE A 405 19.73 -21.26 -8.11
N LEU A 406 18.98 -20.76 -7.12
CA LEU A 406 17.73 -21.34 -6.64
C LEU A 406 16.52 -20.56 -7.14
N ASP A 407 15.47 -21.28 -7.51
CA ASP A 407 14.18 -20.80 -8.00
C ASP A 407 13.02 -21.32 -7.15
N LEU A 408 11.93 -20.56 -7.11
CA LEU A 408 10.63 -21.07 -6.65
C LEU A 408 9.87 -21.64 -7.85
N SER A 409 10.06 -22.92 -8.12
CA SER A 409 9.49 -23.54 -9.30
C SER A 409 8.05 -24.00 -9.09
N SER A 410 7.25 -23.91 -10.16
CA SER A 410 5.96 -24.58 -10.24
C SER A 410 5.75 -25.20 -11.61
N GLY A 411 5.11 -26.35 -11.65
CA GLY A 411 4.92 -27.06 -12.90
C GLY A 411 3.83 -28.12 -12.86
N VAL A 412 3.31 -28.38 -14.05
CA VAL A 412 2.43 -29.50 -14.39
C VAL A 412 3.09 -30.31 -15.50
N PRO A 413 2.64 -31.55 -15.78
CA PRO A 413 3.19 -32.33 -16.88
C PRO A 413 3.24 -31.55 -18.20
N GLY A 414 4.45 -31.33 -18.74
CA GLY A 414 4.69 -30.62 -20.00
C GLY A 414 4.81 -29.08 -19.92
N SER A 415 4.63 -28.45 -18.75
CA SER A 415 4.70 -26.99 -18.59
C SER A 415 5.22 -26.60 -17.20
N SER A 416 6.19 -25.69 -17.11
CA SER A 416 6.77 -25.24 -15.84
C SER A 416 7.21 -23.77 -15.88
N VAL A 417 7.39 -23.18 -14.70
CA VAL A 417 7.87 -21.81 -14.46
C VAL A 417 8.95 -21.83 -13.39
N TRP A 418 9.98 -21.00 -13.60
CA TRP A 418 11.19 -20.95 -12.79
C TRP A 418 11.57 -19.48 -12.52
N PRO A 419 10.82 -18.76 -11.67
CA PRO A 419 11.23 -17.43 -11.26
C PRO A 419 12.48 -17.52 -10.39
N HIS A 420 13.49 -16.74 -10.78
CA HIS A 420 14.71 -16.51 -10.01
C HIS A 420 14.36 -16.14 -8.57
N TRP A 421 14.96 -16.84 -7.61
CA TRP A 421 14.81 -16.52 -6.20
C TRP A 421 16.13 -16.02 -5.60
N MET A 422 17.20 -16.79 -5.64
CA MET A 422 18.47 -16.40 -5.04
C MET A 422 19.69 -17.10 -5.61
N ASP A 423 20.82 -16.37 -5.67
CA ASP A 423 22.09 -16.88 -6.20
C ASP A 423 22.85 -17.75 -5.20
N ARG A 424 22.50 -17.67 -3.90
CA ARG A 424 23.17 -18.40 -2.82
C ARG A 424 22.13 -18.89 -1.84
N GLY A 425 21.96 -20.20 -1.77
CA GLY A 425 21.22 -20.86 -0.69
C GLY A 425 22.06 -21.00 0.58
N GLY A 426 21.59 -21.81 1.52
CA GLY A 426 22.26 -22.08 2.77
C GLY A 426 21.40 -22.76 3.82
N VAL A 427 21.88 -22.74 5.05
CA VAL A 427 21.18 -23.25 6.24
C VAL A 427 20.21 -22.19 6.72
N GLY A 428 18.93 -22.54 6.82
CA GLY A 428 17.90 -21.65 7.32
C GLY A 428 16.51 -22.28 7.22
N VAL A 429 15.50 -21.49 7.55
CA VAL A 429 14.09 -21.88 7.39
C VAL A 429 13.69 -21.58 5.95
N TRP A 430 13.31 -22.62 5.22
CA TRP A 430 12.79 -22.53 3.87
C TRP A 430 11.28 -22.68 3.90
N SER A 431 10.55 -21.68 3.40
CA SER A 431 9.09 -21.65 3.43
C SER A 431 8.49 -21.58 2.02
N ILE A 432 7.45 -22.38 1.79
CA ILE A 432 6.57 -22.30 0.62
C ILE A 432 5.16 -22.01 1.10
N ILE A 433 4.51 -21.02 0.53
CA ILE A 433 3.17 -20.57 0.90
C ILE A 433 2.22 -20.82 -0.27
N VAL A 434 1.19 -21.62 -0.02
CA VAL A 434 0.10 -21.90 -0.97
C VAL A 434 -1.20 -21.29 -0.41
N PRO A 435 -1.63 -20.11 -0.91
CA PRO A 435 -2.74 -19.37 -0.33
C PRO A 435 -4.11 -20.07 -0.43
N SER A 436 -4.33 -20.80 -1.52
CA SER A 436 -5.56 -21.59 -1.71
C SER A 436 -5.36 -22.64 -2.80
N PRO A 437 -6.23 -23.67 -2.87
CA PRO A 437 -6.19 -24.67 -3.93
C PRO A 437 -6.50 -24.07 -5.31
N THR A 438 -7.09 -22.89 -5.38
CA THR A 438 -7.41 -22.17 -6.63
C THR A 438 -6.50 -20.96 -6.82
N SER A 439 -5.37 -20.89 -6.12
CA SER A 439 -4.43 -19.79 -6.32
C SER A 439 -3.70 -19.94 -7.65
N THR A 440 -3.55 -18.82 -8.36
CA THR A 440 -2.70 -18.73 -9.56
C THR A 440 -1.30 -18.22 -9.24
N VAL A 441 -1.05 -17.87 -7.96
CA VAL A 441 0.22 -17.36 -7.42
C VAL A 441 0.59 -18.12 -6.15
N ILE A 442 1.86 -18.40 -5.99
CA ILE A 442 2.48 -18.99 -4.79
C ILE A 442 3.65 -18.12 -4.34
N TYR A 443 4.08 -18.28 -3.08
CA TYR A 443 5.16 -17.50 -2.52
C TYR A 443 6.21 -18.39 -1.86
N GLY A 444 7.46 -17.91 -1.84
CA GLY A 444 8.60 -18.56 -1.19
C GLY A 444 9.31 -17.57 -0.29
N GLN A 445 9.76 -18.00 0.88
CA GLN A 445 10.53 -17.18 1.83
C GLN A 445 11.71 -17.97 2.42
N PHE A 446 12.79 -17.26 2.75
CA PHE A 446 13.96 -17.80 3.42
C PHE A 446 14.23 -16.99 4.69
N ASN A 447 14.23 -17.66 5.84
CA ASN A 447 14.27 -17.04 7.17
C ASN A 447 13.23 -15.90 7.30
N TYR A 448 11.99 -16.17 6.87
CA TYR A 448 10.88 -15.20 6.87
C TYR A 448 11.16 -13.90 6.11
N SER A 449 12.13 -13.93 5.19
CA SER A 449 12.58 -12.80 4.38
C SER A 449 12.81 -13.23 2.92
N ASN A 450 13.32 -12.33 2.09
CA ASN A 450 13.62 -12.59 0.67
C ASN A 450 12.44 -13.22 -0.07
N THR A 451 11.25 -12.60 0.02
CA THR A 451 10.03 -13.15 -0.58
C THR A 451 10.10 -13.16 -2.10
N VAL A 452 9.82 -14.31 -2.72
CA VAL A 452 9.62 -14.45 -4.17
C VAL A 452 8.21 -14.95 -4.46
N SER A 453 7.69 -14.67 -5.65
CA SER A 453 6.41 -15.23 -6.10
C SER A 453 6.53 -15.94 -7.44
N ALA A 454 5.73 -16.99 -7.64
CA ALA A 454 5.63 -17.72 -8.90
C ALA A 454 4.18 -17.84 -9.36
N ARG A 455 3.96 -17.79 -10.68
CA ARG A 455 2.63 -17.88 -11.30
C ARG A 455 2.48 -19.18 -12.09
N GLY A 456 1.25 -19.69 -12.17
CA GLY A 456 0.93 -20.83 -13.05
C GLY A 456 1.16 -20.54 -14.54
N ASN A 457 1.47 -21.58 -15.32
CA ASN A 457 1.70 -21.50 -16.76
C ASN A 457 0.73 -22.43 -17.54
N PRO A 458 -0.10 -21.89 -18.46
CA PRO A 458 -0.15 -20.50 -18.93
C PRO A 458 -0.60 -19.50 -17.85
N ALA A 459 -0.23 -18.22 -18.00
CA ALA A 459 -0.53 -17.17 -17.02
C ALA A 459 -2.04 -17.13 -16.70
N GLY A 460 -2.38 -17.27 -15.42
CA GLY A 460 -3.77 -17.36 -14.95
C GLY A 460 -4.29 -18.79 -14.76
N ALA A 461 -3.52 -19.81 -15.11
CA ALA A 461 -3.81 -21.20 -14.74
C ALA A 461 -3.62 -21.41 -13.23
N TYR A 462 -4.50 -22.21 -12.64
CA TYR A 462 -4.35 -22.62 -11.24
C TYR A 462 -3.10 -23.47 -11.07
N VAL A 463 -2.24 -23.09 -10.12
CA VAL A 463 -1.04 -23.86 -9.79
C VAL A 463 -1.43 -25.19 -9.11
N PHE A 464 -2.58 -25.19 -8.42
CA PHE A 464 -3.16 -26.32 -7.72
C PHE A 464 -4.51 -26.73 -8.34
N THR A 465 -4.74 -28.03 -8.46
CA THR A 465 -6.10 -28.60 -8.61
C THR A 465 -6.28 -29.84 -7.74
N ASN A 466 -5.19 -30.51 -7.35
CA ASN A 466 -5.18 -31.73 -6.53
C ASN A 466 -4.23 -31.60 -5.33
N PRO A 467 -4.57 -32.19 -4.16
CA PRO A 467 -3.65 -32.26 -3.03
C PRO A 467 -2.33 -32.96 -3.38
N LEU A 468 -1.19 -32.37 -3.00
CA LEU A 468 0.17 -32.87 -3.23
C LEU A 468 0.87 -33.22 -1.90
N PRO A 469 1.73 -34.25 -1.86
CA PRO A 469 2.48 -34.58 -0.66
C PRO A 469 3.69 -33.66 -0.51
N ILE A 470 4.17 -33.51 0.73
CA ILE A 470 5.52 -32.97 1.00
C ILE A 470 6.54 -33.91 0.36
N ALA A 471 7.50 -33.33 -0.34
CA ALA A 471 8.51 -34.04 -1.10
C ALA A 471 9.90 -33.41 -0.90
N PHE A 472 10.88 -34.28 -0.65
CA PHE A 472 12.31 -34.00 -0.75
C PHE A 472 12.87 -34.83 -1.91
N THR A 473 13.05 -34.19 -3.06
CA THR A 473 13.32 -34.88 -4.32
C THR A 473 14.45 -34.22 -5.09
N PRO A 474 15.69 -34.25 -4.60
CA PRO A 474 16.84 -33.75 -5.35
C PRO A 474 17.01 -34.53 -6.65
N GLY A 475 16.93 -33.83 -7.79
CA GLY A 475 17.10 -34.48 -9.10
C GLY A 475 18.46 -35.17 -9.23
N GLY A 476 18.54 -36.28 -9.97
CA GLY A 476 19.79 -37.06 -10.12
C GLY A 476 20.97 -36.24 -10.66
N SER A 477 20.69 -35.27 -11.54
CA SER A 477 21.70 -34.39 -12.13
C SER A 477 22.16 -33.24 -11.22
N ARG A 478 21.54 -33.04 -10.04
CA ARG A 478 21.86 -31.96 -9.08
C ARG A 478 23.32 -32.02 -8.61
N GLY A 479 23.89 -33.22 -8.54
CA GLY A 479 25.30 -33.44 -8.17
C GLY A 479 25.64 -33.23 -6.69
N LEU A 480 24.79 -32.54 -5.92
CA LEU A 480 24.92 -32.33 -4.48
C LEU A 480 23.66 -32.77 -3.73
N PRO A 481 23.79 -33.38 -2.53
CA PRO A 481 22.65 -33.69 -1.68
C PRO A 481 21.96 -32.42 -1.18
N ILE A 482 20.71 -32.57 -0.73
CA ILE A 482 20.00 -31.55 0.05
C ILE A 482 19.90 -32.01 1.51
N GLY A 483 19.91 -31.05 2.43
CA GLY A 483 19.99 -31.29 3.86
C GLY A 483 21.42 -31.19 4.42
N PRO A 484 21.64 -31.54 5.70
CA PRO A 484 20.64 -32.12 6.60
C PRO A 484 19.49 -31.16 6.89
N PHE A 485 18.27 -31.71 6.97
CA PHE A 485 17.06 -31.05 7.46
C PHE A 485 16.77 -31.55 8.87
N TYR A 486 16.68 -30.65 9.83
CA TYR A 486 16.47 -31.00 11.24
C TYR A 486 14.99 -31.09 11.61
N TRP A 487 14.11 -30.45 10.84
CA TRP A 487 12.67 -30.63 11.02
C TRP A 487 11.94 -30.17 9.78
N VAL A 488 10.73 -30.68 9.61
CA VAL A 488 9.76 -30.22 8.61
C VAL A 488 8.41 -30.02 9.29
N ARG A 489 7.68 -28.98 8.88
CA ARG A 489 6.38 -28.66 9.45
C ARG A 489 5.40 -28.11 8.42
N VAL A 490 4.12 -28.24 8.74
CA VAL A 490 3.02 -27.56 8.04
C VAL A 490 2.19 -26.80 9.05
N ARG A 491 1.98 -25.51 8.78
CA ARG A 491 1.09 -24.65 9.55
C ARG A 491 -0.06 -24.13 8.70
N SER A 492 -1.15 -23.78 9.38
CA SER A 492 -2.27 -23.10 8.76
C SER A 492 -1.81 -21.74 8.21
N LEU A 493 -2.47 -21.26 7.16
CA LEU A 493 -2.33 -19.84 6.79
C LEU A 493 -2.82 -18.99 7.97
N PRO A 494 -2.19 -17.83 8.21
CA PRO A 494 -2.69 -16.91 9.22
C PRO A 494 -4.15 -16.51 8.96
N PRO A 495 -4.96 -16.27 9.99
CA PRO A 495 -6.33 -15.79 9.81
C PRO A 495 -6.35 -14.47 9.02
N GLY A 496 -7.06 -14.40 7.90
CA GLY A 496 -7.06 -13.22 7.01
C GLY A 496 -5.78 -13.05 6.15
N GLY A 497 -4.89 -14.04 6.15
CA GLY A 497 -3.67 -14.06 5.31
C GLY A 497 -2.44 -13.41 5.95
N ILE A 498 -2.60 -12.73 7.10
CA ILE A 498 -1.55 -11.96 7.78
C ILE A 498 -1.40 -12.48 9.21
N MET A 499 -0.17 -12.62 9.69
CA MET A 499 0.07 -13.05 11.07
C MET A 499 -0.51 -12.01 12.05
N PRO A 500 -1.41 -12.38 12.98
CA PRO A 500 -1.89 -11.44 13.98
C PRO A 500 -0.75 -10.87 14.82
N GLN A 501 -0.90 -9.61 15.22
CA GLN A 501 0.09 -8.90 16.01
C GLN A 501 0.12 -9.41 17.45
N THR A 502 1.30 -9.39 18.06
CA THR A 502 1.52 -9.75 19.45
C THR A 502 1.81 -8.49 20.25
N LEU A 503 0.90 -8.09 21.13
CA LEU A 503 1.03 -6.92 21.98
C LEU A 503 1.29 -7.33 23.43
N PHE A 504 2.48 -7.01 23.94
CA PHE A 504 2.83 -7.29 25.32
C PHE A 504 2.26 -6.24 26.27
N GLY A 505 1.59 -6.70 27.32
CA GLY A 505 1.14 -5.88 28.44
C GLY A 505 2.26 -5.62 29.45
N SER A 506 1.89 -5.04 30.59
CA SER A 506 2.84 -4.78 31.67
C SER A 506 3.27 -6.06 32.39
N LEU A 507 4.56 -6.13 32.75
CA LEU A 507 5.12 -7.16 33.62
C LEU A 507 4.53 -7.09 35.01
N ASN A 508 4.05 -8.23 35.51
CA ASN A 508 3.50 -8.37 36.85
C ASN A 508 4.16 -9.51 37.65
N ASN A 509 4.16 -9.36 38.97
CA ASN A 509 4.42 -10.48 39.88
C ASN A 509 3.17 -11.38 39.89
N ALA A 510 3.36 -12.68 39.67
CA ALA A 510 2.27 -13.65 39.62
C ALA A 510 1.36 -13.59 40.87
N SER A 511 1.97 -13.42 42.06
CA SER A 511 1.26 -13.31 43.34
C SER A 511 0.33 -12.09 43.49
N ARG A 512 0.44 -11.09 42.60
CA ARG A 512 -0.38 -9.87 42.63
C ARG A 512 -1.52 -9.88 41.61
N VAL A 513 -1.57 -10.87 40.72
CA VAL A 513 -2.62 -10.95 39.70
C VAL A 513 -3.82 -11.70 40.27
N GLN A 514 -4.98 -11.04 40.28
CA GLN A 514 -6.24 -11.63 40.74
C GLN A 514 -7.03 -12.22 39.57
N ASN A 515 -7.92 -13.19 39.84
CA ASN A 515 -8.84 -13.80 38.87
C ASN A 515 -8.15 -14.46 37.66
N LEU A 516 -6.97 -15.04 37.88
CA LEU A 516 -6.21 -15.77 36.89
C LEU A 516 -5.75 -17.10 37.48
N THR A 517 -6.04 -18.21 36.81
CA THR A 517 -5.46 -19.51 37.16
C THR A 517 -4.16 -19.66 36.39
N MET A 518 -3.09 -20.12 37.05
CA MET A 518 -1.74 -20.17 36.47
C MET A 518 -1.14 -21.56 36.60
N PRO A 519 -0.27 -21.96 35.64
CA PRO A 519 0.61 -23.10 35.82
C PRO A 519 1.44 -22.99 37.11
N GLN A 520 1.78 -24.14 37.70
CA GLN A 520 2.56 -24.18 38.94
C GLN A 520 3.95 -23.58 38.72
N GLY A 521 4.46 -22.78 39.66
CA GLY A 521 5.83 -22.24 39.61
C GLY A 521 5.99 -20.89 38.89
N VAL A 522 4.97 -20.41 38.17
CA VAL A 522 4.99 -19.09 37.52
C VAL A 522 5.23 -17.98 38.56
N SER A 523 6.29 -17.20 38.37
CA SER A 523 6.71 -16.12 39.29
C SER A 523 6.55 -14.72 38.69
N ARG A 524 6.68 -14.63 37.36
CA ARG A 524 6.51 -13.42 36.54
C ARG A 524 5.55 -13.72 35.42
N ILE A 525 4.73 -12.74 35.09
CA ILE A 525 3.69 -12.91 34.07
C ILE A 525 3.48 -11.63 33.29
N GLU A 526 3.27 -11.79 31.99
CA GLU A 526 2.77 -10.74 31.10
C GLU A 526 1.52 -11.25 30.38
N ARG A 527 0.55 -10.35 30.22
CA ARG A 527 -0.57 -10.57 29.30
C ARG A 527 -0.08 -10.29 27.88
N ILE A 528 -0.42 -11.17 26.96
CA ILE A 528 -0.21 -10.97 25.53
C ILE A 528 -1.59 -10.82 24.88
N THR A 529 -1.83 -9.69 24.22
CA THR A 529 -3.01 -9.51 23.39
C THR A 529 -2.62 -9.85 21.95
N ILE A 530 -3.21 -10.90 21.41
CA ILE A 530 -3.09 -11.28 20.01
C ILE A 530 -4.16 -10.53 19.24
N SER A 531 -3.75 -9.55 18.44
CA SER A 531 -4.64 -8.66 17.68
C SER A 531 -4.59 -9.03 16.22
N ASN A 532 -5.69 -9.56 15.67
CA ASN A 532 -5.79 -9.79 14.24
C ASN A 532 -6.33 -8.53 13.55
N GLU A 533 -5.49 -7.49 13.51
CA GLU A 533 -5.79 -6.26 12.79
C GLU A 533 -5.37 -6.42 11.32
N PRO A 534 -6.29 -6.36 10.36
CA PRO A 534 -5.93 -6.47 8.94
C PRO A 534 -5.01 -5.32 8.52
N TYR A 535 -3.96 -5.58 7.73
CA TYR A 535 -3.10 -4.50 7.20
C TYR A 535 -3.91 -3.49 6.37
N ALA A 536 -5.03 -3.91 5.78
CA ALA A 536 -5.94 -3.03 5.08
C ALA A 536 -6.56 -1.95 5.97
N LEU A 537 -6.77 -2.22 7.27
CA LEU A 537 -7.16 -1.19 8.23
C LEU A 537 -6.01 -0.18 8.42
N LYS A 538 -4.77 -0.67 8.53
CA LYS A 538 -3.57 0.19 8.60
C LYS A 538 -3.40 1.04 7.34
N LEU A 539 -3.71 0.52 6.16
CA LEU A 539 -3.73 1.29 4.92
C LEU A 539 -4.72 2.46 5.00
N LEU A 540 -5.94 2.22 5.47
CA LEU A 540 -6.92 3.28 5.69
C LEU A 540 -6.41 4.32 6.72
N GLN A 541 -5.77 3.86 7.80
CA GLN A 541 -5.20 4.73 8.83
C GLN A 541 -4.08 5.62 8.28
N ILE A 542 -3.11 5.07 7.53
CA ILE A 542 -2.01 5.88 6.94
C ILE A 542 -2.49 6.81 5.84
N LEU A 543 -3.60 6.51 5.16
CA LEU A 543 -4.32 7.42 4.24
C LEU A 543 -5.06 8.54 5.00
N ASN A 544 -4.98 8.55 6.33
CA ASN A 544 -5.74 9.42 7.21
C ASN A 544 -7.26 9.37 6.92
N ALA A 545 -7.75 8.19 6.53
CA ALA A 545 -9.16 7.96 6.28
C ALA A 545 -9.93 8.09 7.60
N LYS A 546 -11.03 8.85 7.57
CA LYS A 546 -12.02 8.87 8.65
C LYS A 546 -13.28 8.11 8.26
N TYR A 547 -13.59 8.11 6.96
CA TYR A 547 -14.78 7.48 6.43
C TYR A 547 -14.41 6.53 5.29
N LEU A 548 -15.03 5.34 5.32
CA LEU A 548 -15.07 4.42 4.18
C LEU A 548 -16.52 4.37 3.67
N VAL A 549 -16.73 4.70 2.40
CA VAL A 549 -18.00 4.56 1.71
C VAL A 549 -17.95 3.31 0.84
N VAL A 550 -18.96 2.45 0.99
CA VAL A 550 -19.13 1.25 0.17
C VAL A 550 -20.41 1.37 -0.65
N GLU A 551 -20.26 1.38 -1.96
CA GLU A 551 -21.36 1.51 -2.92
C GLU A 551 -21.81 0.13 -3.41
N GLY A 552 -22.83 -0.42 -2.74
CA GLY A 552 -23.37 -1.75 -3.04
C GLY A 552 -24.31 -1.83 -4.25
N ASP A 553 -24.58 -0.72 -4.93
CA ASP A 553 -25.35 -0.65 -6.18
C ASP A 553 -24.46 -0.31 -7.39
N ALA A 554 -23.14 -0.32 -7.21
CA ALA A 554 -22.22 -0.22 -8.31
C ALA A 554 -22.48 -1.35 -9.33
N VAL A 555 -22.36 -1.02 -10.62
CA VAL A 555 -22.45 -2.02 -11.71
C VAL A 555 -21.14 -2.23 -12.45
N SER A 556 -20.85 -3.48 -12.79
CA SER A 556 -19.63 -3.88 -13.49
C SER A 556 -19.68 -3.58 -14.99
N TYR A 557 -18.51 -3.29 -15.57
CA TYR A 557 -18.37 -3.04 -17.00
C TYR A 557 -18.50 -4.34 -17.81
N ARG A 558 -19.21 -4.27 -18.93
CA ARG A 558 -19.61 -5.44 -19.73
C ARG A 558 -18.50 -6.03 -20.63
N TYR A 559 -17.38 -5.31 -20.84
CA TYR A 559 -16.35 -5.67 -21.83
C TYR A 559 -14.88 -5.50 -21.35
N GLY A 560 -14.59 -5.48 -20.04
CA GLY A 560 -13.22 -5.26 -19.56
C GLY A 560 -13.03 -5.44 -18.05
N THR A 561 -11.79 -5.77 -17.68
CA THR A 561 -11.30 -5.90 -16.30
C THR A 561 -11.12 -4.54 -15.62
N PRO A 562 -11.30 -4.43 -14.29
CA PRO A 562 -11.59 -5.54 -13.38
C PRO A 562 -13.10 -5.78 -13.24
N TYR A 563 -13.50 -7.04 -13.43
CA TYR A 563 -14.76 -7.55 -12.90
C TYR A 563 -14.64 -7.48 -11.37
N TYR A 564 -15.24 -6.48 -10.73
CA TYR A 564 -15.24 -6.44 -9.28
C TYR A 564 -16.36 -7.33 -8.75
N ASN A 565 -16.06 -7.99 -7.63
CA ASN A 565 -16.98 -8.89 -6.98
C ASN A 565 -17.48 -8.21 -5.71
N LEU A 566 -18.68 -7.62 -5.79
CA LEU A 566 -19.28 -6.90 -4.66
C LEU A 566 -19.41 -7.79 -3.42
N SER A 567 -19.69 -9.10 -3.58
CA SER A 567 -19.77 -9.99 -2.42
C SER A 567 -18.40 -10.17 -1.73
N ARG A 568 -17.29 -10.10 -2.48
CA ARG A 568 -15.95 -10.10 -1.89
C ARG A 568 -15.63 -8.78 -1.20
N ILE A 569 -15.93 -7.64 -1.82
CA ILE A 569 -15.77 -6.31 -1.20
C ILE A 569 -16.51 -6.26 0.14
N LEU A 570 -17.78 -6.67 0.15
CA LEU A 570 -18.59 -6.70 1.38
C LEU A 570 -18.05 -7.68 2.41
N ALA A 571 -17.49 -8.82 2.00
CA ALA A 571 -16.82 -9.74 2.91
C ALA A 571 -15.55 -9.13 3.51
N GLY A 572 -14.68 -8.52 2.70
CA GLY A 572 -13.46 -7.86 3.17
C GLY A 572 -13.76 -6.67 4.10
N VAL A 573 -14.79 -5.87 3.80
CA VAL A 573 -15.23 -4.78 4.69
C VAL A 573 -15.76 -5.33 6.02
N SER A 574 -16.46 -6.46 6.00
CA SER A 574 -16.89 -7.14 7.24
C SER A 574 -15.69 -7.56 8.09
N ASP A 575 -14.58 -7.99 7.47
CA ASP A 575 -13.37 -8.41 8.16
C ASP A 575 -12.57 -7.24 8.77
N LEU A 576 -12.81 -6.00 8.30
CA LEU A 576 -12.26 -4.80 8.94
C LEU A 576 -12.97 -4.46 10.26
N ASN A 577 -14.15 -5.02 10.52
CA ASN A 577 -14.95 -4.79 11.73
C ASN A 577 -15.18 -3.29 12.04
N LEU A 578 -15.40 -2.48 11.01
CA LEU A 578 -15.60 -1.03 11.15
C LEU A 578 -17.00 -0.70 11.70
N LYS A 579 -17.09 0.41 12.44
CA LYS A 579 -18.36 0.91 12.95
C LYS A 579 -19.19 1.50 11.80
N ILE A 580 -20.40 0.97 11.60
CA ILE A 580 -21.36 1.50 10.63
C ILE A 580 -21.97 2.79 11.20
N ILE A 581 -21.88 3.88 10.45
CA ILE A 581 -22.48 5.17 10.79
C ILE A 581 -23.84 5.34 10.12
N TYR A 582 -23.91 5.00 8.83
CA TYR A 582 -25.10 5.21 8.02
C TYR A 582 -25.26 4.06 7.03
N ARG A 583 -26.50 3.62 6.82
CA ARG A 583 -26.84 2.62 5.82
C ARG A 583 -28.20 2.97 5.22
N TYR A 584 -28.23 3.22 3.92
CA TYR A 584 -29.47 3.48 3.21
C TYR A 584 -29.42 2.85 1.82
N GLY A 585 -30.40 1.99 1.53
CA GLY A 585 -30.36 1.16 0.33
C GLY A 585 -29.09 0.31 0.30
N ASN A 586 -28.35 0.43 -0.80
CA ASN A 586 -27.12 -0.33 -1.01
C ASN A 586 -25.84 0.46 -0.66
N VAL A 587 -25.94 1.72 -0.24
CA VAL A 587 -24.77 2.52 0.17
C VAL A 587 -24.58 2.43 1.69
N SER A 588 -23.35 2.15 2.11
CA SER A 588 -22.97 2.02 3.53
C SER A 588 -21.78 2.93 3.85
N LEU A 589 -21.86 3.64 4.97
CA LEU A 589 -20.82 4.51 5.50
C LEU A 589 -20.26 3.91 6.79
N TYR A 590 -18.94 3.77 6.83
CA TYR A 590 -18.20 3.22 7.96
C TYR A 590 -17.24 4.27 8.53
N GLU A 591 -17.06 4.24 9.85
CA GLU A 591 -16.05 5.03 10.57
C GLU A 591 -14.73 4.26 10.63
N VAL A 592 -13.64 4.91 10.22
CA VAL A 592 -12.28 4.41 10.40
C VAL A 592 -11.67 5.08 11.63
N SER A 593 -11.12 4.26 12.54
CA SER A 593 -10.49 4.72 13.79
C SER A 593 -8.99 4.42 13.78
N GLY A 594 -8.22 5.15 14.59
CA GLY A 594 -6.78 4.94 14.74
C GLY A 594 -5.90 5.68 13.73
N SER A 595 -6.48 6.52 12.87
CA SER A 595 -5.71 7.38 11.97
C SER A 595 -4.84 8.37 12.77
N PRO A 596 -3.56 8.56 12.41
CA PRO A 596 -2.64 9.43 13.15
C PRO A 596 -3.02 10.92 13.08
N GLY A 597 -3.88 11.29 12.14
CA GLY A 597 -4.33 12.65 11.89
C GLY A 597 -3.72 13.25 10.63
N LEU A 598 -4.17 14.47 10.28
CA LEU A 598 -3.68 15.20 9.10
C LEU A 598 -2.20 15.55 9.21
N PHE A 599 -1.78 15.92 10.42
CA PHE A 599 -0.39 16.13 10.80
C PHE A 599 -0.08 15.27 12.01
N TYR A 600 1.07 14.60 11.98
CA TYR A 600 1.59 13.89 13.13
C TYR A 600 3.12 13.78 13.05
N SER A 601 3.72 13.36 14.17
CA SER A 601 5.14 13.06 14.25
C SER A 601 5.32 11.63 14.78
N PRO A 602 5.95 10.73 14.02
CA PRO A 602 6.12 9.35 14.42
C PRO A 602 7.23 9.19 15.48
N SER A 603 7.10 8.17 16.32
CA SER A 603 8.16 7.73 17.23
C SER A 603 9.25 6.92 16.54
N ARG A 604 8.94 6.25 15.43
CA ARG A 604 9.89 5.50 14.61
C ARG A 604 9.62 5.73 13.13
N VAL A 605 10.69 5.79 12.35
CA VAL A 605 10.60 5.83 10.90
C VAL A 605 11.42 4.72 10.29
N TYR A 606 10.98 4.22 9.14
CA TYR A 606 11.61 3.11 8.43
C TYR A 606 11.79 3.46 6.96
N LEU A 607 12.88 3.04 6.34
CA LEU A 607 13.05 3.18 4.90
C LEU A 607 12.49 1.95 4.18
N ALA A 608 11.52 2.18 3.29
CA ALA A 608 11.06 1.15 2.36
C ALA A 608 10.58 1.79 1.05
N ASN A 609 10.74 1.09 -0.07
CA ASN A 609 10.16 1.57 -1.33
C ASN A 609 8.64 1.40 -1.33
N SER A 610 7.94 2.14 -2.19
CA SER A 610 6.47 2.12 -2.20
C SER A 610 5.89 0.72 -2.44
N SER A 611 6.58 -0.12 -3.22
CA SER A 611 6.20 -1.52 -3.46
C SER A 611 6.35 -2.43 -2.24
N GLN A 612 7.12 -2.03 -1.23
CA GLN A 612 7.40 -2.78 -0.01
C GLN A 612 6.57 -2.30 1.18
N ILE A 613 5.74 -1.26 1.01
CA ILE A 613 4.88 -0.76 2.09
C ILE A 613 3.96 -1.87 2.64
N PRO A 614 3.27 -2.68 1.82
CA PRO A 614 2.45 -3.77 2.35
C PRO A 614 3.26 -4.72 3.26
N ASP A 615 4.48 -5.10 2.86
CA ASP A 615 5.36 -5.98 3.64
C ASP A 615 5.70 -5.39 5.02
N VAL A 616 5.85 -4.06 5.12
CA VAL A 616 6.10 -3.35 6.38
C VAL A 616 4.82 -3.27 7.23
N LEU A 617 3.67 -2.97 6.62
CA LEU A 617 2.39 -2.88 7.33
C LEU A 617 1.92 -4.23 7.88
N GLU A 618 2.26 -5.33 7.20
CA GLU A 618 2.01 -6.70 7.65
C GLU A 618 2.83 -7.08 8.89
N GLN A 619 3.89 -6.34 9.21
CA GLN A 619 4.73 -6.65 10.36
C GLN A 619 3.95 -6.51 11.68
N SER A 620 4.19 -7.47 12.57
CA SER A 620 3.54 -7.53 13.88
C SER A 620 3.91 -6.36 14.80
N TRP A 621 5.04 -5.69 14.54
CA TRP A 621 5.54 -4.56 15.32
C TRP A 621 5.10 -3.19 14.79
N TYR A 622 4.56 -3.09 13.57
CA TYR A 622 4.23 -1.81 12.95
C TYR A 622 2.89 -1.25 13.44
N ASN A 623 2.88 0.02 13.84
CA ASN A 623 1.72 0.78 14.31
C ASN A 623 1.49 2.04 13.45
N ALA A 624 0.37 2.08 12.70
CA ALA A 624 0.05 3.20 11.81
C ALA A 624 -0.19 4.53 12.53
N SER A 625 -0.49 4.51 13.84
CA SER A 625 -0.69 5.73 14.63
C SER A 625 0.61 6.38 15.10
N ASP A 626 1.75 5.66 15.05
CA ASP A 626 3.01 6.11 15.69
C ASP A 626 4.28 5.83 14.87
N ASP A 627 4.22 5.00 13.82
CA ASP A 627 5.35 4.69 12.95
C ASP A 627 5.14 5.24 11.53
N ALA A 628 6.20 5.71 10.86
CA ALA A 628 6.12 6.16 9.47
C ALA A 628 7.09 5.41 8.53
N VAL A 629 6.73 5.29 7.26
CA VAL A 629 7.60 4.72 6.23
C VAL A 629 8.09 5.83 5.31
N LEU A 630 9.36 6.14 5.37
CA LEU A 630 10.03 7.04 4.44
C LEU A 630 10.25 6.30 3.13
N THR A 631 9.92 6.93 2.00
CA THR A 631 9.81 6.26 0.69
C THR A 631 10.80 6.80 -0.33
N PRO A 632 12.05 6.26 -0.41
CA PRO A 632 13.06 6.77 -1.33
C PRO A 632 12.67 6.62 -2.79
N VAL A 633 11.96 5.54 -3.12
CA VAL A 633 11.40 5.26 -4.45
C VAL A 633 9.88 5.24 -4.37
N SER A 634 9.25 6.12 -5.14
CA SER A 634 7.80 6.30 -5.17
C SER A 634 7.25 6.59 -6.56
N ALA A 635 5.92 6.66 -6.67
CA ALA A 635 5.24 7.09 -7.89
C ALA A 635 5.60 8.53 -8.32
N PHE A 636 6.09 9.36 -7.38
CA PHE A 636 6.53 10.74 -7.63
C PHE A 636 8.00 10.83 -8.09
N GLY A 637 8.69 9.69 -8.17
CA GLY A 637 10.09 9.58 -8.59
C GLY A 637 11.02 9.15 -7.46
N ASN A 638 12.31 9.11 -7.80
CA ASN A 638 13.39 8.76 -6.86
C ASN A 638 13.84 9.99 -6.09
N SER A 639 14.07 9.82 -4.80
CA SER A 639 14.66 10.83 -3.93
C SER A 639 16.08 11.18 -4.39
N THR A 640 16.46 12.45 -4.25
CA THR A 640 17.83 12.90 -4.51
C THR A 640 18.80 12.31 -3.48
N PRO A 641 20.12 12.22 -3.76
CA PRO A 641 21.09 11.73 -2.77
C PRO A 641 21.06 12.50 -1.44
N GLN A 642 20.77 13.81 -1.49
CA GLN A 642 20.64 14.64 -0.30
C GLN A 642 19.37 14.30 0.50
N GLN A 643 18.24 14.06 -0.18
CA GLN A 643 17.00 13.60 0.46
C GLN A 643 17.16 12.22 1.08
N LEU A 644 17.81 11.29 0.37
CA LEU A 644 18.11 9.96 0.92
C LEU A 644 18.96 10.06 2.19
N GLY A 645 19.99 10.90 2.18
CA GLY A 645 20.81 11.14 3.38
C GLY A 645 20.01 11.74 4.54
N ALA A 646 19.05 12.63 4.28
CA ALA A 646 18.14 13.15 5.32
C ALA A 646 17.22 12.06 5.89
N MET A 647 16.73 11.16 5.04
CA MET A 647 15.87 10.03 5.44
C MET A 647 16.64 9.00 6.28
N GLU A 648 17.84 8.60 5.86
CA GLU A 648 18.71 7.69 6.61
C GLU A 648 19.11 8.29 7.97
N TRP A 649 19.37 9.59 7.99
CA TRP A 649 19.62 10.31 9.24
C TRP A 649 18.39 10.29 10.15
N ALA A 650 17.19 10.55 9.60
CA ALA A 650 15.94 10.53 10.35
C ALA A 650 15.64 9.15 10.94
N GLU A 651 15.84 8.07 10.19
CA GLU A 651 15.66 6.69 10.68
C GLU A 651 16.47 6.39 11.95
N SER A 652 17.66 6.96 12.06
CA SER A 652 18.55 6.72 13.21
C SER A 652 18.38 7.73 14.36
N ASN A 653 17.83 8.92 14.11
CA ASN A 653 17.93 10.05 15.04
C ASN A 653 16.61 10.79 15.32
N ALA A 654 15.59 10.63 14.49
CA ALA A 654 14.32 11.32 14.69
C ALA A 654 13.57 10.71 15.87
N ALA A 655 12.95 11.57 16.68
CA ALA A 655 12.03 11.15 17.73
C ALA A 655 10.66 11.80 17.54
N ARG A 656 9.68 11.34 18.32
CA ARG A 656 8.35 11.94 18.34
C ARG A 656 8.37 13.37 18.89
N ALA A 657 7.65 14.25 18.21
CA ALA A 657 7.28 15.56 18.71
C ALA A 657 5.77 15.65 19.02
N ASP A 658 5.41 16.45 20.03
CA ASP A 658 4.01 16.65 20.42
C ASP A 658 3.42 17.85 19.67
N ILE A 659 2.39 17.61 18.86
CA ILE A 659 1.60 18.69 18.25
C ILE A 659 0.59 19.17 19.28
N LEU A 660 0.79 20.40 19.78
CA LEU A 660 -0.03 21.00 20.84
C LEU A 660 -1.29 21.66 20.27
N THR A 661 -1.17 22.36 19.14
CA THR A 661 -2.30 23.00 18.45
C THR A 661 -2.14 22.90 16.94
N LEU A 662 -3.25 22.82 16.24
CA LEU A 662 -3.35 22.81 14.77
C LEU A 662 -4.54 23.68 14.38
N ASP A 663 -4.29 24.73 13.60
CA ASP A 663 -5.30 25.61 13.02
C ASP A 663 -5.03 25.82 11.53
N GLY A 664 -6.08 26.05 10.73
CA GLY A 664 -5.93 26.38 9.31
C GLY A 664 -6.67 25.43 8.36
N ASN A 665 -6.48 25.65 7.06
CA ASN A 665 -7.13 24.87 6.00
C ASN A 665 -6.26 24.87 4.72
N PRO A 666 -6.56 24.00 3.74
CA PRO A 666 -5.74 23.89 2.52
C PRO A 666 -5.61 25.20 1.72
N GLY A 667 -6.61 26.10 1.79
CA GLY A 667 -6.60 27.37 1.07
C GLY A 667 -5.75 28.46 1.74
N ALA A 668 -5.70 28.50 3.07
CA ALA A 668 -4.99 29.51 3.85
C ALA A 668 -3.64 29.03 4.42
N GLY A 669 -3.35 27.73 4.36
CA GLY A 669 -2.24 27.10 5.05
C GLY A 669 -2.59 26.68 6.49
N PHE A 670 -1.67 25.96 7.12
CA PHE A 670 -1.82 25.35 8.44
C PHE A 670 -0.77 25.90 9.41
N HIS A 671 -1.21 26.31 10.59
CA HIS A 671 -0.38 26.75 11.68
C HIS A 671 -0.36 25.68 12.78
N LEU A 672 0.84 25.22 13.13
CA LEU A 672 1.07 24.23 14.16
C LEU A 672 1.91 24.81 15.29
N LEU A 673 1.56 24.48 16.52
CA LEU A 673 2.43 24.64 17.68
C LEU A 673 2.94 23.28 18.09
N VAL A 674 4.25 23.07 18.04
CA VAL A 674 4.88 21.76 18.27
C VAL A 674 5.87 21.87 19.43
N ASN A 675 5.90 20.86 20.30
CA ASN A 675 6.91 20.69 21.34
C ASN A 675 7.81 19.51 20.98
N ALA A 676 9.09 19.78 20.73
CA ALA A 676 10.05 18.77 20.30
C ALA A 676 11.27 18.72 21.23
N SER A 677 11.60 17.54 21.75
CA SER A 677 12.81 17.35 22.58
C SER A 677 14.04 17.01 21.75
N HIS A 678 13.84 16.44 20.56
CA HIS A 678 14.85 16.03 19.59
C HIS A 678 14.38 16.42 18.19
N PRO A 679 15.27 16.41 17.18
CA PRO A 679 14.85 16.46 15.79
C PRO A 679 13.80 15.40 15.48
N PHE A 680 12.88 15.72 14.59
CA PHE A 680 11.72 14.87 14.33
C PHE A 680 11.29 14.93 12.87
N VAL A 681 10.51 13.94 12.44
CA VAL A 681 9.81 13.99 11.15
C VAL A 681 8.41 14.55 11.39
N LEU A 682 8.04 15.58 10.63
CA LEU A 682 6.66 16.06 10.53
C LEU A 682 6.04 15.43 9.29
N VAL A 683 5.01 14.61 9.48
CA VAL A 683 4.25 14.02 8.38
C VAL A 683 2.97 14.83 8.16
N PHE A 684 2.65 15.08 6.90
CA PHE A 684 1.42 15.71 6.44
C PHE A 684 0.74 14.78 5.44
N SER A 685 -0.38 14.18 5.87
CA SER A 685 -1.15 13.16 5.14
C SER A 685 -1.99 13.78 4.02
N GLN A 686 -1.30 14.47 3.11
CA GLN A 686 -1.78 15.01 1.83
C GLN A 686 -0.79 14.64 0.74
N GLU A 687 -1.29 14.56 -0.49
CA GLU A 687 -0.50 14.19 -1.66
C GLU A 687 0.79 15.02 -1.76
N TYR A 688 1.90 14.32 -1.98
CA TYR A 688 3.22 14.89 -2.06
C TYR A 688 3.33 15.79 -3.29
N ASP A 689 3.77 17.02 -3.03
CA ASP A 689 4.10 17.97 -4.09
C ASP A 689 5.26 18.84 -3.60
N PRO A 690 6.33 19.02 -4.40
CA PRO A 690 7.49 19.83 -4.02
C PRO A 690 7.17 21.32 -3.80
N GLY A 691 5.96 21.78 -4.12
CA GLY A 691 5.44 23.12 -3.87
C GLY A 691 4.85 23.32 -2.46
N TRP A 692 4.67 22.26 -1.67
CA TRP A 692 4.38 22.38 -0.24
C TRP A 692 5.62 22.86 0.52
N VAL A 693 5.44 23.89 1.34
CA VAL A 693 6.52 24.49 2.14
C VAL A 693 6.14 24.44 3.61
N ALA A 694 7.05 23.97 4.45
CA ALA A 694 6.97 24.09 5.90
C ALA A 694 7.98 25.14 6.37
N GLU A 695 7.53 26.14 7.13
CA GLU A 695 8.37 27.14 7.78
C GLU A 695 8.40 26.89 9.28
N VAL A 696 9.60 26.73 9.86
CA VAL A 696 9.81 26.54 11.29
C VAL A 696 10.33 27.85 11.87
N ASN A 697 9.56 28.48 12.75
CA ASN A 697 9.85 29.79 13.33
C ASN A 697 10.16 30.88 12.28
N GLY A 698 9.48 30.83 11.13
CA GLY A 698 9.64 31.76 10.02
C GLY A 698 10.80 31.44 9.08
N VAL A 699 11.47 30.29 9.24
CA VAL A 699 12.53 29.82 8.34
C VAL A 699 12.03 28.59 7.57
N PRO A 700 12.00 28.63 6.22
CA PRO A 700 11.61 27.47 5.41
C PRO A 700 12.54 26.28 5.66
N VAL A 701 11.95 25.09 5.80
CA VAL A 701 12.69 23.82 5.83
C VAL A 701 13.36 23.63 4.46
N PRO A 702 14.65 23.28 4.40
CA PRO A 702 15.35 23.05 3.13
C PRO A 702 14.68 21.97 2.29
N ARG A 703 14.71 22.12 0.97
CA ARG A 703 14.10 21.16 0.03
C ARG A 703 14.66 19.74 0.15
N GLN A 704 15.92 19.60 0.55
CA GLN A 704 16.54 18.28 0.78
C GLN A 704 15.96 17.56 2.01
N ASP A 705 15.35 18.29 2.94
CA ASP A 705 14.73 17.76 4.15
C ASP A 705 13.22 17.56 3.95
N HIS A 706 12.70 17.79 2.74
CA HIS A 706 11.33 17.47 2.33
C HIS A 706 11.33 16.24 1.43
N PHE A 707 10.60 15.18 1.80
CA PHE A 707 10.60 13.89 1.14
C PHE A 707 9.23 13.20 1.19
N VAL A 708 9.10 12.09 0.47
CA VAL A 708 7.85 11.32 0.36
C VAL A 708 7.74 10.32 1.52
N VAL A 709 6.59 10.29 2.17
CA VAL A 709 6.23 9.33 3.23
C VAL A 709 5.07 8.45 2.74
N TYR A 710 5.09 7.15 3.02
CA TYR A 710 4.10 6.16 2.57
C TYR A 710 3.84 6.12 1.06
N GLY A 711 4.80 6.59 0.25
CA GLY A 711 4.67 6.67 -1.20
C GLY A 711 3.71 7.75 -1.70
N TYR A 712 3.08 8.54 -0.80
CA TYR A 712 2.12 9.57 -1.20
C TYR A 712 2.12 10.84 -0.34
N ALA A 713 2.47 10.77 0.94
CA ALA A 713 2.36 11.88 1.87
C ALA A 713 3.60 12.78 1.86
N ASN A 714 3.44 14.03 2.33
CA ASN A 714 4.56 14.93 2.54
C ASN A 714 5.23 14.65 3.89
N GLY A 715 6.57 14.66 3.93
CA GLY A 715 7.35 14.57 5.16
C GLY A 715 8.46 15.61 5.20
N TRP A 716 8.66 16.25 6.36
CA TRP A 716 9.78 17.15 6.61
C TRP A 716 10.63 16.69 7.78
N LEU A 717 11.94 16.63 7.61
CA LEU A 717 12.89 16.53 8.72
C LEU A 717 13.06 17.91 9.35
N VAL A 718 12.55 18.06 10.58
CA VAL A 718 12.67 19.30 11.37
C VAL A 718 13.81 19.14 12.36
N ASN A 719 14.96 19.74 12.02
CA ASN A 719 16.14 19.78 12.88
C ASN A 719 16.11 20.98 13.84
N SER A 720 15.04 21.07 14.65
CA SER A 720 14.86 22.12 15.67
C SER A 720 14.13 21.54 16.87
N THR A 721 14.41 22.09 18.06
CA THR A 721 13.85 21.61 19.33
C THR A 721 13.23 22.77 20.14
N GLY A 722 12.47 22.42 21.17
CA GLY A 722 11.69 23.33 22.00
C GLY A 722 10.27 23.53 21.48
N ILE A 723 9.68 24.69 21.82
CA ILE A 723 8.37 25.10 21.33
C ILE A 723 8.54 25.78 19.97
N LEU A 724 8.03 25.15 18.92
CA LEU A 724 8.17 25.55 17.53
C LEU A 724 6.84 26.02 16.97
N ARG A 725 6.86 27.12 16.22
CA ARG A 725 5.73 27.55 15.39
C ARG A 725 6.00 27.11 13.97
N ILE A 726 5.20 26.19 13.47
CA ILE A 726 5.34 25.67 12.11
C ILE A 726 4.20 26.18 11.26
N TYR A 727 4.50 26.73 10.09
CA TYR A 727 3.52 27.15 9.10
C TYR A 727 3.70 26.33 7.83
N VAL A 728 2.68 25.56 7.45
CA VAL A 728 2.69 24.71 6.25
C VAL A 728 1.72 25.27 5.23
N TYR A 729 2.19 25.61 4.03
CA TYR A 729 1.37 26.21 2.98
C TYR A 729 1.80 25.76 1.58
N TYR A 730 0.87 25.85 0.63
CA TYR A 730 1.14 25.51 -0.77
C TYR A 730 1.58 26.75 -1.54
N ALA A 731 2.88 26.86 -1.84
CA ALA A 731 3.46 28.04 -2.48
C ALA A 731 2.82 28.39 -3.85
N PRO A 732 2.47 27.43 -4.72
CA PRO A 732 1.79 27.72 -5.97
C PRO A 732 0.42 28.40 -5.78
N GLN A 733 -0.32 28.08 -4.71
CA GLN A 733 -1.62 28.70 -4.43
C GLN A 733 -1.49 30.21 -4.14
N LEU A 734 -0.49 30.61 -3.34
CA LEU A 734 -0.21 32.02 -3.07
C LEU A 734 0.19 32.80 -4.33
N ALA A 735 0.87 32.14 -5.28
CA ALA A 735 1.19 32.74 -6.57
C ALA A 735 -0.07 32.92 -7.44
N LEU A 736 -0.98 31.93 -7.43
CA LEU A 736 -2.24 31.98 -8.16
C LEU A 736 -3.11 33.15 -7.72
N GLU A 737 -3.27 33.38 -6.41
CA GLU A 737 -4.07 34.49 -5.89
C GLU A 737 -3.53 35.86 -6.32
N LYS A 738 -2.20 36.03 -6.34
CA LYS A 738 -1.56 37.25 -6.87
C LYS A 738 -1.82 37.41 -8.37
N LEU A 739 -1.77 36.32 -9.13
CA LEU A 739 -2.06 36.33 -10.57
C LEU A 739 -3.53 36.66 -10.87
N TYR A 740 -4.47 36.23 -10.02
CA TYR A 740 -5.87 36.66 -10.12
C TYR A 740 -6.04 38.16 -9.95
N ALA A 741 -5.43 38.73 -8.92
CA ALA A 741 -5.50 40.17 -8.68
C ALA A 741 -4.92 40.97 -9.85
N ILE A 742 -3.78 40.53 -10.40
CA ILE A 742 -3.14 41.17 -11.56
C ILE A 742 -4.02 41.06 -12.81
N SER A 743 -4.54 39.87 -13.10
CA SER A 743 -5.37 39.62 -14.29
C SER A 743 -6.69 40.41 -14.24
N PHE A 744 -7.29 40.49 -13.06
CA PHE A 744 -8.47 41.32 -12.83
C PHE A 744 -8.17 42.80 -13.06
N ALA A 745 -7.06 43.32 -12.52
CA ALA A 745 -6.65 44.71 -12.71
C ALA A 745 -6.39 45.05 -14.20
N ILE A 746 -5.70 44.17 -14.93
CA ILE A 746 -5.47 44.33 -16.38
C ILE A 746 -6.79 44.39 -17.14
N SER A 747 -7.75 43.54 -16.78
CA SER A 747 -9.07 43.49 -17.43
C SER A 747 -9.85 44.78 -17.22
N VAL A 748 -9.83 45.34 -16.01
CA VAL A 748 -10.46 46.64 -15.70
C VAL A 748 -9.81 47.77 -16.52
N VAL A 749 -8.48 47.77 -16.65
CA VAL A 749 -7.75 48.76 -17.45
C VAL A 749 -8.12 48.67 -18.94
N ILE A 750 -8.17 47.47 -19.51
CA ILE A 750 -8.57 47.24 -20.91
C ILE A 750 -10.00 47.72 -21.14
N LEU A 751 -10.94 47.37 -20.26
CA LEU A 751 -12.34 47.81 -20.35
C LEU A 751 -12.46 49.33 -20.27
N GLY A 752 -11.73 49.97 -19.33
CA GLY A 752 -11.68 51.42 -19.21
C GLY A 752 -11.13 52.09 -20.46
N ALA A 753 -10.05 51.55 -21.03
CA ALA A 753 -9.46 52.05 -22.28
C ALA A 753 -10.41 51.90 -23.47
N SER A 754 -11.10 50.76 -23.60
CA SER A 754 -12.12 50.53 -24.62
C SER A 754 -13.31 51.48 -24.48
N ALA A 755 -13.79 51.73 -23.25
CA ALA A 755 -14.88 52.65 -22.98
C ALA A 755 -14.51 54.11 -23.27
N LEU A 756 -13.32 54.55 -22.87
CA LEU A 756 -12.78 55.88 -23.19
C LEU A 756 -12.61 56.09 -24.69
N PHE A 757 -12.17 55.06 -25.42
CA PHE A 757 -12.05 55.08 -26.87
C PHE A 757 -13.41 55.19 -27.56
N LEU A 758 -14.41 54.43 -27.11
CA LEU A 758 -15.80 54.53 -27.58
C LEU A 758 -16.37 55.92 -27.35
N LYS A 759 -16.18 56.50 -26.17
CA LYS A 759 -16.58 57.88 -25.84
C LYS A 759 -15.93 58.88 -26.81
N LYS A 760 -14.63 58.77 -27.07
CA LYS A 760 -13.92 59.71 -27.95
C LYS A 760 -14.40 59.65 -29.41
N ARG A 761 -14.93 58.51 -29.86
CA ARG A 761 -15.37 58.27 -31.25
C ARG A 761 -16.87 58.43 -31.47
N LEU A 762 -17.68 58.39 -30.41
CA LEU A 762 -19.12 58.71 -30.45
C LEU A 762 -19.39 60.22 -30.35
N PHE A 763 -18.44 60.99 -29.81
CA PHE A 763 -18.53 62.44 -29.64
C PHE A 763 -17.64 63.24 -30.62
N THR A 764 -17.08 62.57 -31.62
CA THR A 764 -16.45 63.16 -32.83
C THR A 764 -17.05 62.53 -34.05
#